data_AF-A0A8H6WUT3-F1
#
_entry.id   AF-A0A8H6WUT3-F1
#
_cell.length_a   1.000
_cell.length_b   1.000
_cell.length_c   1.000
_cell.angle_alpha   90.00
_cell.angle_beta   90.00
_cell.angle_gamma   90.00
#
_symmetry.space_group_name_H-M   'P 1'
#
loop_
_entity.id
_entity.type
_entity.pdbx_description
1 polymer ?
#
loop_
_entity_poly.entity_id
_entity_poly.type
_entity_poly.pdbx_seq_one_letter_code
_entity_poly.pdbx_strand_id
1 'polypeptide(L)'
;MSFWWNTVALPIIAFMRHAHFPEDATQSYSLFLQAEILPLLGPDPSPESGSPAYPSWMTDDNTPLEFSLVFQKTGEPLVRFAIEPSALPLAGDRTIKTLRNTLHRLSLSLAMKPQFNLSWFDICAEELLLADIQQPPEHMGHPVSETFIGFDCSHYSAAMKVYFMPRIRALVTEESPEEMLTRTTSRLGLEKPWQKIEHFLSRFLPGDRPEIDIVAVDCVPGAKNRLKIYIRTDILSYSHLECFLTLGGTLPSADVSAGLRNARLLWAAMTADGRPAGSSRYFPAGLIYYELRQSRDNPSSKVYLPVRRYLPNDLEISKSIESLDSRLSGYSQFAQTNIPHRELSTRTGIHTYVCCTVKPGGGDISLYYSLEAFAPERTVGLRRAIVRLPSDAQNIATLWVREWELLVSGKQNGDFSLAPDCCLRDLLVFSPTLRMLEGRDRVVRHLQAAPRIFYGFRILGQIAFKIVTDALHLIQGRMHFEDDDATYTAIFTLSSSGNSPWRCWALLTVLNELKKSTIPPNVLGRGAEFDTVIIGAGQAGLATAAQLHQLGLNVCIIERNSRVGDPWRNRYESLQFNTPKDFSHLPYFPFPDDWPMFPSATLVADHLEKYPQILGLDVRTSTETTRAVYDGANKTWTVQLQHSDGSKCTLNSSHLVIATGVDILGGQKPKIPQLPGLTNFRGTIFHSTAVRDAHQWMGKRVVVFGAGCSGHDICMALAKTGAAEVTMVQRSPTAVISREVLLKLFPDLYTGENKPPINVADEFYLALPTPISKILRSAMMGKLAPLDAQVIPSVPLYLAYGMVDIEIYTADSESVVFSSHPGNLILLKGLPSDVVRSIFLWMLHLLIRRAGGYYIDQGCSGLIANGSIKLRQYNSIEALVPNGIIFTDGQKLAADTIIFATGFEADSKPAAFLDESVYNETGKIGGIDDEGETIGLWCPSGHDDLWFAGGDLFNCRFYSRLLALQILRSFERQ
;
A
#
# COMPACT_ATOMS: atom_id res chain seq x y z
N MET A 1 -6.08 -5.34 19.37
CA MET A 1 -6.71 -5.55 18.04
C MET A 1 -5.86 -6.40 17.10
N SER A 2 -4.63 -6.01 16.74
CA SER A 2 -3.77 -6.80 15.81
C SER A 2 -3.53 -8.24 16.28
N PHE A 3 -3.27 -8.44 17.58
CA PHE A 3 -3.12 -9.77 18.18
C PHE A 3 -4.35 -10.67 17.92
N TRP A 4 -5.55 -10.20 18.32
CA TRP A 4 -6.79 -10.95 18.12
C TRP A 4 -7.11 -11.18 16.65
N TRP A 5 -6.76 -10.26 15.75
CA TRP A 5 -6.93 -10.48 14.32
C TRP A 5 -6.12 -11.68 13.82
N ASN A 6 -4.83 -11.74 14.18
CA ASN A 6 -3.94 -12.82 13.74
C ASN A 6 -4.26 -14.16 14.43
N THR A 7 -4.62 -14.11 15.71
CA THR A 7 -4.84 -15.31 16.52
C THR A 7 -6.24 -15.88 16.36
N VAL A 8 -7.25 -15.05 16.07
CA VAL A 8 -8.67 -15.45 16.01
C VAL A 8 -9.26 -15.27 14.61
N ALA A 9 -9.22 -14.07 14.05
CA ALA A 9 -9.95 -13.78 12.82
C ALA A 9 -9.40 -14.56 11.61
N LEU A 10 -8.07 -14.58 11.43
CA LEU A 10 -7.44 -15.28 10.31
C LEU A 10 -7.73 -16.79 10.32
N PRO A 11 -7.58 -17.53 11.44
CA PRO A 11 -8.01 -18.92 11.50
C PRO A 11 -9.48 -19.10 11.12
N ILE A 12 -10.41 -18.36 11.74
CA ILE A 12 -11.85 -18.49 11.45
C ILE A 12 -12.15 -18.29 9.96
N ILE A 13 -11.52 -17.28 9.33
CA ILE A 13 -11.65 -17.01 7.89
C ILE A 13 -11.09 -18.15 7.04
N ALA A 14 -9.93 -18.69 7.40
CA ALA A 14 -9.35 -19.82 6.69
C ALA A 14 -10.23 -21.08 6.79
N PHE A 15 -10.84 -21.31 7.96
CA PHE A 15 -11.85 -22.34 8.16
C PHE A 15 -13.13 -22.11 7.36
N MET A 16 -13.60 -20.86 7.21
CA MET A 16 -14.73 -20.53 6.32
C MET A 16 -14.41 -20.83 4.86
N ARG A 17 -13.21 -20.50 4.39
CA ARG A 17 -12.76 -20.84 3.03
C ARG A 17 -12.67 -22.35 2.82
N HIS A 18 -12.17 -23.10 3.81
CA HIS A 18 -12.16 -24.56 3.77
C HIS A 18 -13.57 -25.15 3.76
N ALA A 19 -14.51 -24.50 4.43
CA ALA A 19 -15.93 -24.82 4.38
C ALA A 19 -16.64 -24.28 3.13
N HIS A 20 -15.91 -23.81 2.12
CA HIS A 20 -16.42 -23.31 0.83
C HIS A 20 -17.37 -22.11 0.92
N PHE A 21 -17.18 -21.24 1.91
CA PHE A 21 -17.90 -19.96 1.94
C PHE A 21 -17.51 -19.11 0.73
N PRO A 22 -18.48 -18.44 0.06
CA PRO A 22 -18.20 -17.46 -0.98
C PRO A 22 -17.25 -16.33 -0.49
N GLU A 23 -16.50 -15.70 -1.40
CA GLU A 23 -15.51 -14.68 -1.00
C GLU A 23 -16.19 -13.42 -0.44
N ASP A 24 -17.35 -13.02 -0.97
CA ASP A 24 -18.15 -11.91 -0.47
C ASP A 24 -18.73 -12.19 0.93
N ALA A 25 -19.19 -13.42 1.16
CA ALA A 25 -19.56 -13.94 2.48
C ALA A 25 -18.39 -13.88 3.47
N THR A 26 -17.22 -14.38 3.06
CA THR A 26 -15.99 -14.37 3.86
C THR A 26 -15.56 -12.94 4.20
N GLN A 27 -15.72 -12.00 3.27
CA GLN A 27 -15.46 -10.58 3.49
C GLN A 27 -16.45 -9.96 4.49
N SER A 28 -17.74 -10.30 4.42
CA SER A 28 -18.74 -9.85 5.41
C SER A 28 -18.45 -10.37 6.81
N TYR A 29 -18.06 -11.64 6.94
CA TYR A 29 -17.64 -12.20 8.23
C TYR A 29 -16.34 -11.58 8.74
N SER A 30 -15.40 -11.23 7.86
CA SER A 30 -14.17 -10.52 8.23
C SER A 30 -14.48 -9.17 8.88
N LEU A 31 -15.43 -8.41 8.31
CA LEU A 31 -15.89 -7.13 8.87
C LEU A 31 -16.63 -7.33 10.20
N PHE A 32 -17.52 -8.33 10.28
CA PHE A 32 -18.23 -8.64 11.52
C PHE A 32 -17.27 -9.03 12.64
N LEU A 33 -16.28 -9.88 12.35
CA LEU A 33 -15.25 -10.24 13.31
C LEU A 33 -14.49 -8.99 13.78
N GLN A 34 -14.02 -8.16 12.85
CA GLN A 34 -13.24 -6.96 13.17
C GLN A 34 -14.01 -5.94 14.01
N ALA A 35 -15.24 -5.61 13.58
CA ALA A 35 -16.00 -4.50 14.15
C ALA A 35 -16.73 -4.89 15.44
N GLU A 36 -17.18 -6.14 15.55
CA GLU A 36 -18.08 -6.56 16.63
C GLU A 36 -17.46 -7.57 17.58
N ILE A 37 -16.70 -8.54 17.07
CA ILE A 37 -16.24 -9.69 17.86
C ILE A 37 -14.91 -9.40 18.55
N LEU A 38 -13.88 -8.99 17.80
CA LEU A 38 -12.55 -8.76 18.38
C LEU A 38 -12.54 -7.72 19.51
N PRO A 39 -13.32 -6.62 19.43
CA PRO A 39 -13.40 -5.67 20.54
C PRO A 39 -14.00 -6.27 21.83
N LEU A 40 -14.72 -7.40 21.76
CA LEU A 40 -15.32 -8.06 22.92
C LEU A 40 -14.37 -9.06 23.62
N LEU A 41 -13.22 -9.40 23.02
CA LEU A 41 -12.31 -10.46 23.51
C LEU A 41 -11.29 -10.02 24.56
N GLY A 42 -11.21 -8.73 24.85
CA GLY A 42 -10.39 -8.20 25.94
C GLY A 42 -9.08 -7.59 25.46
N PRO A 43 -8.27 -7.05 26.38
CA PRO A 43 -6.92 -6.65 26.07
C PRO A 43 -6.11 -7.85 25.55
N ASP A 44 -5.07 -7.56 24.77
CA ASP A 44 -4.07 -8.56 24.43
C ASP A 44 -3.26 -8.99 25.66
N PRO A 45 -2.65 -10.19 25.65
CA PRO A 45 -1.85 -10.65 26.78
C PRO A 45 -0.71 -9.68 27.12
N SER A 46 -0.57 -9.37 28.41
CA SER A 46 0.54 -8.57 28.94
C SER A 46 1.90 -9.24 28.68
N PRO A 47 2.96 -8.49 28.31
CA PRO A 47 4.30 -9.01 28.09
C PRO A 47 4.94 -9.70 29.31
N GLU A 48 4.48 -9.39 30.52
CA GLU A 48 5.12 -9.82 31.77
C GLU A 48 4.44 -11.06 32.39
N SER A 49 3.15 -11.29 32.14
CA SER A 49 2.38 -12.35 32.80
C SER A 49 1.89 -13.46 31.87
N GLY A 50 1.78 -13.20 30.55
CA GLY A 50 1.24 -14.14 29.57
C GLY A 50 -0.20 -14.62 29.85
N SER A 51 -0.87 -14.06 30.85
CA SER A 51 -2.16 -14.50 31.38
C SER A 51 -3.24 -13.47 31.08
N PRO A 52 -4.49 -13.88 30.79
CA PRO A 52 -5.57 -12.94 30.57
C PRO A 52 -5.88 -12.14 31.83
N ALA A 53 -6.28 -10.88 31.66
CA ALA A 53 -6.82 -10.06 32.74
C ALA A 53 -8.09 -10.66 33.35
N TYR A 54 -8.85 -11.42 32.54
CA TYR A 54 -10.02 -12.16 32.97
C TYR A 54 -9.95 -13.58 32.37
N PRO A 55 -9.73 -14.62 33.18
CA PRO A 55 -9.60 -15.97 32.69
C PRO A 55 -10.98 -16.49 32.26
N SER A 56 -11.15 -16.81 30.98
CA SER A 56 -12.38 -17.41 30.47
C SER A 56 -12.47 -18.88 30.85
N TRP A 57 -13.67 -19.35 31.19
CA TRP A 57 -13.93 -20.78 31.40
C TRP A 57 -13.97 -21.59 30.10
N MET A 58 -14.16 -20.93 28.95
CA MET A 58 -14.45 -21.61 27.67
C MET A 58 -13.34 -22.53 27.17
N THR A 59 -12.09 -22.26 27.54
CA THR A 59 -10.93 -23.01 27.07
C THR A 59 -9.90 -23.16 28.20
N ASP A 60 -9.07 -24.20 28.12
CA ASP A 60 -8.11 -24.53 29.18
C ASP A 60 -7.00 -23.48 29.37
N ASP A 61 -6.61 -22.78 28.29
CA ASP A 61 -5.65 -21.68 28.36
C ASP A 61 -6.34 -20.34 28.68
N ASN A 62 -7.64 -20.38 28.97
CA ASN A 62 -8.48 -19.23 29.29
C ASN A 62 -8.68 -18.26 28.13
N THR A 63 -8.48 -18.70 26.89
CA THR A 63 -8.91 -17.97 25.68
C THR A 63 -10.42 -17.74 25.71
N PRO A 64 -10.91 -16.48 25.58
CA PRO A 64 -12.33 -16.12 25.63
C PRO A 64 -13.07 -16.42 24.31
N LEU A 65 -12.61 -17.42 23.58
CA LEU A 65 -13.16 -17.83 22.30
C LEU A 65 -12.86 -19.31 22.03
N GLU A 66 -13.89 -20.04 21.63
CA GLU A 66 -13.77 -21.40 21.12
C GLU A 66 -14.37 -21.49 19.73
N PHE A 67 -13.70 -22.21 18.84
CA PHE A 67 -14.11 -22.41 17.46
C PHE A 67 -14.63 -23.83 17.25
N SER A 68 -15.57 -24.05 16.33
CA SER A 68 -15.97 -25.41 15.94
C SER A 68 -16.40 -25.57 14.48
N LEU A 69 -16.10 -26.74 13.92
CA LEU A 69 -16.56 -27.20 12.61
C LEU A 69 -17.60 -28.30 12.79
N VAL A 70 -18.66 -28.26 12.00
CA VAL A 70 -19.71 -29.28 12.03
C VAL A 70 -19.89 -29.92 10.67
N PHE A 71 -19.54 -31.20 10.60
CA PHE A 71 -19.69 -32.03 9.43
C PHE A 71 -21.07 -32.67 9.46
N GLN A 72 -21.95 -32.12 8.62
CA GLN A 72 -23.31 -32.62 8.46
C GLN A 72 -23.30 -33.88 7.59
N LYS A 73 -24.38 -34.68 7.68
CA LYS A 73 -24.55 -35.88 6.85
C LYS A 73 -24.49 -35.58 5.35
N THR A 74 -25.00 -34.40 4.95
CA THR A 74 -25.04 -33.92 3.57
C THR A 74 -24.81 -32.40 3.58
N GLY A 75 -24.08 -31.89 2.59
CA GLY A 75 -23.76 -30.46 2.49
C GLY A 75 -22.37 -30.09 3.01
N GLU A 76 -22.07 -28.80 2.93
CA GLU A 76 -20.79 -28.22 3.35
C GLU A 76 -20.63 -28.19 4.87
N PRO A 77 -19.39 -28.20 5.39
CA PRO A 77 -19.15 -28.02 6.82
C PRO A 77 -19.72 -26.69 7.32
N LEU A 78 -20.38 -26.72 8.47
CA LEU A 78 -20.87 -25.49 9.10
C LEU A 78 -19.80 -24.96 10.05
N VAL A 79 -19.47 -23.68 9.91
CA VAL A 79 -18.55 -22.97 10.79
C VAL A 79 -19.29 -22.38 11.98
N ARG A 80 -18.75 -22.56 13.18
CA ARG A 80 -19.29 -21.95 14.41
C ARG A 80 -18.16 -21.40 15.27
N PHE A 81 -18.46 -20.38 16.04
CA PHE A 81 -17.57 -19.96 17.12
C PHE A 81 -18.41 -19.42 18.27
N ALA A 82 -17.85 -19.44 19.48
CA ALA A 82 -18.45 -18.83 20.64
C ALA A 82 -17.43 -17.93 21.33
N ILE A 83 -17.91 -16.86 21.95
CA ILE A 83 -17.10 -15.89 22.67
C ILE A 83 -17.63 -15.69 24.08
N GLU A 84 -16.72 -15.46 25.01
CA GLU A 84 -17.04 -14.86 26.30
C GLU A 84 -16.70 -13.37 26.21
N PRO A 85 -17.69 -12.46 26.27
CA PRO A 85 -17.43 -11.02 26.16
C PRO A 85 -16.68 -10.49 27.38
N SER A 86 -15.36 -10.58 27.37
CA SER A 86 -14.47 -10.15 28.46
C SER A 86 -14.19 -8.65 28.47
N ALA A 87 -14.52 -7.94 27.37
CA ALA A 87 -14.22 -6.52 27.15
C ALA A 87 -15.44 -5.61 27.00
N LEU A 88 -16.58 -5.97 27.61
CA LEU A 88 -17.68 -5.02 27.70
C LEU A 88 -17.15 -3.71 28.32
N PRO A 89 -17.67 -2.51 27.95
CA PRO A 89 -17.18 -1.21 28.43
C PRO A 89 -17.19 -1.03 29.96
N LEU A 90 -17.62 -2.04 30.68
CA LEU A 90 -17.83 -2.13 32.10
C LEU A 90 -17.38 -3.54 32.53
N ALA A 91 -16.10 -3.75 32.80
CA ALA A 91 -15.62 -4.97 33.47
C ALA A 91 -16.27 -5.19 34.87
N GLY A 92 -17.13 -4.25 35.32
CA GLY A 92 -17.95 -4.34 36.53
C GLY A 92 -19.48 -4.26 36.35
N ASP A 93 -20.05 -4.05 35.15
CA ASP A 93 -21.51 -4.07 34.95
C ASP A 93 -21.91 -5.34 34.18
N ARG A 94 -22.09 -6.42 34.93
CA ARG A 94 -22.48 -7.75 34.45
C ARG A 94 -23.99 -7.94 34.42
N THR A 95 -24.75 -6.85 34.35
CA THR A 95 -26.21 -6.96 34.41
C THR A 95 -26.76 -7.66 33.16
N ILE A 96 -27.87 -8.38 33.36
CA ILE A 96 -28.66 -9.01 32.29
C ILE A 96 -29.01 -7.97 31.21
N LYS A 97 -29.23 -6.70 31.61
CA LYS A 97 -29.50 -5.58 30.71
C LYS A 97 -28.35 -5.29 29.75
N THR A 98 -27.12 -5.26 30.23
CA THR A 98 -25.93 -5.02 29.41
C THR A 98 -25.72 -6.17 28.41
N LEU A 99 -25.86 -7.41 28.86
CA LEU A 99 -25.80 -8.59 27.97
C LEU A 99 -26.88 -8.52 26.88
N ARG A 100 -28.13 -8.21 27.26
CA ARG A 100 -29.24 -8.04 26.32
C ARG A 100 -28.96 -6.97 25.27
N ASN A 101 -28.40 -5.83 25.67
CA ASN A 101 -28.04 -4.75 24.75
C ASN A 101 -26.93 -5.16 23.78
N THR A 102 -25.92 -5.88 24.26
CA THR A 102 -24.86 -6.44 23.41
C THR A 102 -25.42 -7.42 22.38
N LEU A 103 -26.30 -8.34 22.79
CA LEU A 103 -26.98 -9.26 21.88
C LEU A 103 -27.79 -8.51 20.81
N HIS A 104 -28.48 -7.43 21.22
CA HIS A 104 -29.22 -6.59 20.28
C HIS A 104 -28.28 -5.89 19.29
N ARG A 105 -27.16 -5.31 19.75
CA ARG A 105 -26.16 -4.67 18.87
C ARG A 105 -25.60 -5.67 17.86
N LEU A 106 -25.15 -6.84 18.32
CA LEU A 106 -24.63 -7.90 17.48
C LEU A 106 -25.64 -8.36 16.42
N SER A 107 -26.94 -8.35 16.76
CA SER A 107 -28.01 -8.69 15.81
C SER A 107 -28.18 -7.68 14.67
N LEU A 108 -27.80 -6.40 14.87
CA LEU A 108 -27.91 -5.35 13.87
C LEU A 108 -26.74 -5.38 12.85
N SER A 109 -25.55 -5.76 13.30
CA SER A 109 -24.32 -5.72 12.50
C SER A 109 -24.12 -6.95 11.61
N LEU A 110 -24.79 -8.06 11.92
CA LEU A 110 -24.96 -9.18 10.99
C LEU A 110 -26.01 -8.78 9.95
N ALA A 111 -25.80 -9.05 8.65
CA ALA A 111 -26.77 -8.78 7.58
C ALA A 111 -28.03 -9.68 7.68
N MET A 112 -28.80 -9.55 8.75
CA MET A 112 -29.90 -10.42 9.17
C MET A 112 -31.21 -9.63 9.29
N LYS A 113 -32.24 -10.04 8.55
CA LYS A 113 -33.66 -9.92 8.95
C LYS A 113 -34.36 -11.26 8.67
N PRO A 114 -35.36 -11.74 9.45
CA PRO A 114 -36.09 -11.11 10.56
C PRO A 114 -36.23 -11.98 11.85
N GLN A 115 -35.52 -13.10 12.01
CA GLN A 115 -35.81 -14.09 13.06
C GLN A 115 -34.93 -13.95 14.32
N PHE A 116 -34.52 -12.75 14.70
CA PHE A 116 -33.88 -12.52 16.00
C PHE A 116 -34.95 -12.35 17.09
N ASN A 117 -34.85 -13.12 18.17
CA ASN A 117 -35.78 -13.02 19.29
C ASN A 117 -35.11 -13.41 20.61
N LEU A 118 -35.37 -12.63 21.65
CA LEU A 118 -34.77 -12.82 22.98
C LEU A 118 -35.75 -13.29 24.05
N SER A 119 -36.99 -13.68 23.70
CA SER A 119 -37.99 -14.09 24.71
C SER A 119 -37.54 -15.26 25.58
N TRP A 120 -36.94 -16.30 24.99
CA TRP A 120 -36.38 -17.43 25.73
C TRP A 120 -35.10 -17.07 26.46
N PHE A 121 -34.31 -16.15 25.90
CA PHE A 121 -33.14 -15.58 26.59
C PHE A 121 -33.57 -14.86 27.87
N ASP A 122 -34.63 -14.05 27.83
CA ASP A 122 -35.10 -13.28 28.99
C ASP A 122 -35.53 -14.20 30.13
N ILE A 123 -36.30 -15.25 29.82
CA ILE A 123 -36.71 -16.26 30.81
C ILE A 123 -35.50 -16.98 31.39
N CYS A 124 -34.56 -17.43 30.55
CA CYS A 124 -33.38 -18.15 31.02
C CYS A 124 -32.43 -17.25 31.82
N ALA A 125 -32.23 -15.99 31.41
CA ALA A 125 -31.41 -15.05 32.14
C ALA A 125 -32.00 -14.76 33.53
N GLU A 126 -33.32 -14.59 33.62
CA GLU A 126 -34.02 -14.38 34.89
C GLU A 126 -33.97 -15.58 35.83
N GLU A 127 -33.99 -16.81 35.31
CA GLU A 127 -33.99 -18.04 36.14
C GLU A 127 -32.58 -18.58 36.44
N LEU A 128 -31.59 -18.31 35.58
CA LEU A 128 -30.28 -18.99 35.62
C LEU A 128 -29.11 -18.08 35.94
N LEU A 129 -29.24 -16.75 35.78
CA LEU A 129 -28.19 -15.79 36.13
C LEU A 129 -28.52 -15.03 37.42
N LEU A 130 -27.50 -14.43 38.05
CA LEU A 130 -27.71 -13.48 39.15
C LEU A 130 -28.01 -12.09 38.58
N ALA A 131 -29.02 -11.41 39.13
CA ALA A 131 -29.53 -10.15 38.56
C ALA A 131 -28.54 -8.97 38.67
N ASP A 132 -27.77 -8.89 39.76
CA ASP A 132 -26.79 -7.84 40.04
C ASP A 132 -25.56 -8.42 40.75
N ILE A 133 -24.44 -8.57 40.04
CA ILE A 133 -23.15 -8.90 40.65
C ILE A 133 -22.33 -7.63 40.74
N GLN A 134 -22.24 -7.06 41.95
CA GLN A 134 -21.33 -5.95 42.21
C GLN A 134 -19.88 -6.41 42.37
N GLN A 135 -19.65 -7.63 42.90
CA GLN A 135 -18.35 -8.30 42.97
C GLN A 135 -18.53 -9.84 42.95
N PRO A 136 -17.69 -10.60 42.22
CA PRO A 136 -17.72 -12.06 42.26
C PRO A 136 -17.31 -12.55 43.67
N PRO A 137 -17.84 -13.69 44.16
CA PRO A 137 -17.47 -14.22 45.47
C PRO A 137 -15.95 -14.42 45.59
N GLU A 138 -15.32 -13.78 46.58
CA GLU A 138 -13.92 -14.07 46.93
C GLU A 138 -13.83 -15.56 47.30
N HIS A 139 -12.87 -16.29 46.72
CA HIS A 139 -12.59 -17.73 46.92
C HIS A 139 -13.21 -18.77 45.96
N MET A 140 -13.45 -18.46 44.69
CA MET A 140 -13.51 -19.52 43.66
C MET A 140 -12.13 -19.74 43.05
N GLY A 141 -11.51 -20.90 43.31
CA GLY A 141 -10.23 -21.31 42.70
C GLY A 141 -10.29 -21.60 41.18
N HIS A 142 -11.28 -21.06 40.46
CA HIS A 142 -11.60 -21.29 39.05
C HIS A 142 -12.24 -20.04 38.40
N PRO A 143 -12.22 -19.92 37.05
CA PRO A 143 -12.90 -18.86 36.29
C PRO A 143 -14.38 -18.66 36.67
N VAL A 144 -14.82 -17.40 36.77
CA VAL A 144 -16.19 -16.99 37.20
C VAL A 144 -17.12 -16.68 36.03
N SER A 145 -17.02 -17.46 34.95
CA SER A 145 -17.87 -17.30 33.77
C SER A 145 -19.32 -17.65 34.06
N GLU A 146 -20.23 -16.79 33.63
CA GLU A 146 -21.69 -17.00 33.79
C GLU A 146 -22.39 -17.19 32.44
N THR A 147 -21.81 -16.63 31.38
CA THR A 147 -22.44 -16.63 30.06
C THR A 147 -21.42 -16.51 28.93
N PHE A 148 -21.77 -17.06 27.77
CA PHE A 148 -21.05 -16.89 26.51
C PHE A 148 -22.03 -16.88 25.33
N ILE A 149 -21.58 -16.32 24.21
CA ILE A 149 -22.40 -16.09 23.01
C ILE A 149 -21.85 -16.96 21.88
N GLY A 150 -22.68 -17.82 21.30
CA GLY A 150 -22.33 -18.64 20.15
C GLY A 150 -22.93 -18.13 18.85
N PHE A 151 -22.23 -18.37 17.75
CA PHE A 151 -22.63 -18.04 16.39
C PHE A 151 -22.56 -19.29 15.52
N ASP A 152 -23.68 -19.63 14.89
CA ASP A 152 -23.74 -20.63 13.82
C ASP A 152 -23.71 -19.91 12.47
N CYS A 153 -22.57 -19.91 11.80
CA CYS A 153 -22.34 -19.20 10.55
C CYS A 153 -22.80 -20.03 9.35
N SER A 154 -23.65 -19.44 8.50
CA SER A 154 -23.96 -19.89 7.14
C SER A 154 -23.39 -18.87 6.15
N HIS A 155 -23.41 -19.13 4.83
CA HIS A 155 -22.77 -18.22 3.86
C HIS A 155 -23.10 -16.73 4.07
N TYR A 156 -24.36 -16.37 4.32
CA TYR A 156 -24.76 -14.96 4.43
C TYR A 156 -25.50 -14.62 5.72
N SER A 157 -25.44 -15.48 6.74
CA SER A 157 -26.30 -15.33 7.93
C SER A 157 -25.71 -16.06 9.13
N ALA A 158 -25.78 -15.48 10.34
CA ALA A 158 -25.33 -16.15 11.56
C ALA A 158 -26.45 -16.25 12.58
N ALA A 159 -26.77 -17.46 13.03
CA ALA A 159 -27.72 -17.68 14.11
C ALA A 159 -27.02 -17.58 15.47
N MET A 160 -27.51 -16.70 16.33
CA MET A 160 -26.92 -16.49 17.65
C MET A 160 -27.53 -17.42 18.71
N LYS A 161 -26.71 -17.81 19.68
CA LYS A 161 -27.07 -18.62 20.84
C LYS A 161 -26.46 -18.02 22.09
N VAL A 162 -27.14 -18.19 23.21
CA VAL A 162 -26.62 -17.77 24.52
C VAL A 162 -26.53 -18.99 25.41
N TYR A 163 -25.42 -19.09 26.11
CA TYR A 163 -25.14 -20.13 27.09
C TYR A 163 -25.12 -19.50 28.48
N PHE A 164 -25.63 -20.22 29.46
CA PHE A 164 -25.80 -19.81 30.85
C PHE A 164 -25.17 -20.88 31.74
N MET A 165 -24.45 -20.45 32.77
CA MET A 165 -23.80 -21.33 33.74
C MET A 165 -24.46 -21.11 35.12
N PRO A 166 -25.45 -21.95 35.50
CA PRO A 166 -26.26 -21.74 36.70
C PRO A 166 -25.49 -21.92 38.01
N ARG A 167 -24.28 -22.46 37.95
CA ARG A 167 -23.45 -22.79 39.12
C ARG A 167 -23.24 -21.61 40.08
N ILE A 168 -22.97 -20.42 39.56
CA ILE A 168 -22.72 -19.24 40.41
C ILE A 168 -23.99 -18.87 41.18
N ARG A 169 -25.15 -18.87 40.50
CA ARG A 169 -26.44 -18.64 41.15
C ARG A 169 -26.76 -19.73 42.16
N ALA A 170 -26.54 -21.00 41.82
CA ALA A 170 -26.79 -22.12 42.72
C ALA A 170 -25.97 -22.02 44.01
N LEU A 171 -24.69 -21.62 43.90
CA LEU A 171 -23.82 -21.38 45.05
C LEU A 171 -24.30 -20.22 45.93
N VAL A 172 -24.79 -19.14 45.33
CA VAL A 172 -25.21 -17.92 46.06
C VAL A 172 -26.61 -18.05 46.66
N THR A 173 -27.52 -18.74 45.98
CA THR A 173 -28.94 -18.85 46.37
C THR A 173 -29.27 -20.16 47.10
N GLU A 174 -28.31 -21.09 47.18
CA GLU A 174 -28.48 -22.46 47.67
C GLU A 174 -29.55 -23.28 46.93
N GLU A 175 -30.02 -22.77 45.80
CA GLU A 175 -31.00 -23.42 44.93
C GLU A 175 -30.30 -24.41 43.98
N SER A 176 -30.87 -25.60 43.80
CA SER A 176 -30.29 -26.58 42.87
C SER A 176 -30.53 -26.18 41.40
N PRO A 177 -29.58 -26.45 40.48
CA PRO A 177 -29.80 -26.25 39.04
C PRO A 177 -31.05 -26.99 38.50
N GLU A 178 -31.41 -28.13 39.08
CA GLU A 178 -32.63 -28.86 38.75
C GLU A 178 -33.91 -28.09 39.07
N GLU A 179 -33.99 -27.44 40.24
CA GLU A 179 -35.14 -26.62 40.61
C GLU A 179 -35.30 -25.41 39.67
N MET A 180 -34.18 -24.76 39.33
CA MET A 180 -34.15 -23.67 38.36
C MET A 180 -34.64 -24.14 36.98
N LEU A 181 -34.20 -25.31 36.52
CA LEU A 181 -34.59 -25.87 35.24
C LEU A 181 -36.04 -26.36 35.23
N THR A 182 -36.58 -26.87 36.33
CA THR A 182 -38.00 -27.22 36.45
C THR A 182 -38.88 -25.99 36.27
N ARG A 183 -38.54 -24.85 36.89
CA ARG A 183 -39.26 -23.58 36.64
C ARG A 183 -39.06 -23.07 35.22
N THR A 184 -37.82 -23.05 34.74
CA THR A 184 -37.47 -22.56 33.40
C THR A 184 -38.23 -23.34 32.32
N THR A 185 -38.18 -24.67 32.38
CA THR A 185 -38.84 -25.54 31.40
C THR A 185 -40.35 -25.43 31.48
N SER A 186 -40.93 -25.18 32.66
CA SER A 186 -42.36 -24.91 32.76
C SER A 186 -42.77 -23.61 32.06
N ARG A 187 -42.01 -22.53 32.27
CA ARG A 187 -42.25 -21.24 31.60
C ARG A 187 -42.08 -21.32 30.08
N LEU A 188 -41.27 -22.28 29.59
CA LEU A 188 -41.00 -22.50 28.18
C LEU A 188 -41.90 -23.57 27.52
N GLY A 189 -42.74 -24.28 28.28
CA GLY A 189 -43.56 -25.39 27.77
C GLY A 189 -42.75 -26.61 27.34
N LEU A 190 -41.73 -26.97 28.14
CA LEU A 190 -40.79 -28.07 27.91
C LEU A 190 -40.78 -29.11 29.04
N GLU A 191 -41.84 -29.18 29.84
CA GLU A 191 -41.92 -30.00 31.05
C GLU A 191 -41.77 -31.49 30.72
N LYS A 192 -42.46 -31.98 29.70
CA LYS A 192 -42.45 -33.40 29.33
C LYS A 192 -41.04 -33.94 29.00
N PRO A 193 -40.26 -33.32 28.08
CA PRO A 193 -38.91 -33.80 27.82
C PRO A 193 -37.95 -33.55 28.99
N TRP A 194 -38.17 -32.51 29.82
CA TRP A 194 -37.39 -32.27 31.04
C TRP A 194 -37.59 -33.36 32.10
N GLN A 195 -38.84 -33.73 32.40
CA GLN A 195 -39.18 -34.78 33.37
C GLN A 195 -38.49 -36.11 33.06
N LYS A 196 -38.27 -36.43 31.77
CA LYS A 196 -37.53 -37.64 31.38
C LYS A 196 -36.05 -37.58 31.78
N ILE A 197 -35.44 -36.41 31.61
CA ILE A 197 -34.04 -36.16 31.98
C ILE A 197 -33.93 -36.14 33.50
N GLU A 198 -34.79 -35.38 34.18
CA GLU A 198 -34.85 -35.30 35.63
C GLU A 198 -35.03 -36.69 36.27
N HIS A 199 -35.96 -37.50 35.77
CA HIS A 199 -36.18 -38.87 36.22
C HIS A 199 -34.98 -39.79 35.97
N PHE A 200 -34.23 -39.58 34.89
CA PHE A 200 -33.00 -40.32 34.64
C PHE A 200 -31.91 -39.92 35.65
N LEU A 201 -31.73 -38.63 35.90
CA LEU A 201 -30.75 -38.11 36.86
C LEU A 201 -31.07 -38.52 38.30
N SER A 202 -32.35 -38.63 38.67
CA SER A 202 -32.77 -39.03 40.01
C SER A 202 -32.42 -40.49 40.36
N ARG A 203 -31.97 -41.30 39.38
CA ARG A 203 -31.55 -42.70 39.60
C ARG A 203 -30.11 -42.82 40.08
N PHE A 204 -29.32 -41.75 39.99
CA PHE A 204 -27.94 -41.75 40.46
C PHE A 204 -27.88 -41.45 41.96
N LEU A 205 -26.92 -42.05 42.66
CA LEU A 205 -26.65 -41.73 44.06
C LEU A 205 -26.16 -40.27 44.18
N PRO A 206 -26.40 -39.57 45.30
CA PRO A 206 -26.01 -38.17 45.44
C PRO A 206 -24.53 -37.87 45.14
N GLY A 207 -23.62 -38.78 45.45
CA GLY A 207 -22.18 -38.63 45.17
C GLY A 207 -21.76 -38.96 43.73
N ASP A 208 -22.61 -39.68 42.98
CA ASP A 208 -22.37 -40.07 41.58
C ASP A 208 -23.27 -39.31 40.60
N ARG A 209 -24.04 -38.33 41.12
CA ARG A 209 -25.02 -37.59 40.34
C ARG A 209 -24.31 -36.68 39.34
N PRO A 210 -24.63 -36.78 38.04
CA PRO A 210 -24.06 -35.91 37.02
C PRO A 210 -24.39 -34.43 37.27
N GLU A 211 -23.45 -33.53 37.01
CA GLU A 211 -23.58 -32.09 37.25
C GLU A 211 -24.23 -31.39 36.06
N ILE A 212 -25.22 -30.53 36.30
CA ILE A 212 -25.79 -29.64 35.27
C ILE A 212 -24.90 -28.41 35.17
N ASP A 213 -24.15 -28.31 34.09
CA ASP A 213 -23.04 -27.36 33.97
C ASP A 213 -23.39 -26.14 33.10
N ILE A 214 -24.04 -26.38 31.95
CA ILE A 214 -24.41 -25.32 31.00
C ILE A 214 -25.86 -25.50 30.57
N VAL A 215 -26.56 -24.39 30.38
CA VAL A 215 -27.87 -24.33 29.71
C VAL A 215 -27.74 -23.38 28.54
N ALA A 216 -28.29 -23.70 27.36
CA ALA A 216 -28.20 -22.81 26.20
C ALA A 216 -29.53 -22.68 25.46
N VAL A 217 -29.77 -21.49 24.91
CA VAL A 217 -30.92 -21.18 24.06
C VAL A 217 -30.49 -20.57 22.74
N ASP A 218 -31.27 -20.80 21.70
CA ASP A 218 -31.10 -20.10 20.43
C ASP A 218 -31.85 -18.75 20.47
N CYS A 219 -31.33 -17.69 19.86
CA CYS A 219 -31.98 -16.37 19.83
C CYS A 219 -32.96 -16.23 18.67
N VAL A 220 -33.92 -17.16 18.57
CA VAL A 220 -34.90 -17.26 17.47
C VAL A 220 -36.36 -17.38 17.97
N PRO A 221 -37.37 -17.01 17.16
CA PRO A 221 -38.77 -17.04 17.55
C PRO A 221 -39.31 -18.44 17.87
N GLY A 222 -40.13 -18.50 18.92
CA GLY A 222 -41.16 -19.52 19.18
C GLY A 222 -40.74 -20.96 18.86
N ALA A 223 -41.51 -21.62 17.99
CA ALA A 223 -41.37 -23.05 17.68
C ALA A 223 -40.01 -23.49 17.09
N LYS A 224 -39.15 -22.55 16.66
CA LYS A 224 -37.80 -22.87 16.17
C LYS A 224 -36.75 -22.88 17.27
N ASN A 225 -37.07 -22.35 18.45
CA ASN A 225 -36.18 -22.29 19.59
C ASN A 225 -35.90 -23.69 20.16
N ARG A 226 -34.77 -23.80 20.85
CA ARG A 226 -34.27 -25.02 21.48
C ARG A 226 -33.64 -24.67 22.80
N LEU A 227 -34.01 -25.41 23.84
CA LEU A 227 -33.28 -25.41 25.10
C LEU A 227 -32.31 -26.59 25.07
N LYS A 228 -31.05 -26.34 25.44
CA LYS A 228 -30.00 -27.36 25.49
C LYS A 228 -29.45 -27.43 26.91
N ILE A 229 -29.52 -28.60 27.53
CA ILE A 229 -29.06 -28.81 28.91
C ILE A 229 -27.83 -29.70 28.85
N TYR A 230 -26.69 -29.18 29.29
CA TYR A 230 -25.39 -29.85 29.26
C TYR A 230 -25.09 -30.42 30.64
N ILE A 231 -24.82 -31.71 30.66
CA ILE A 231 -24.54 -32.47 31.86
C ILE A 231 -23.11 -32.98 31.79
N ARG A 232 -22.36 -32.77 32.86
CA ARG A 232 -20.98 -33.19 33.01
C ARG A 232 -20.91 -34.52 33.77
N THR A 233 -20.20 -35.50 33.20
CA THR A 233 -20.02 -36.83 33.78
C THR A 233 -18.75 -37.51 33.24
N ASP A 234 -18.13 -38.38 34.03
CA ASP A 234 -16.98 -39.16 33.59
C ASP A 234 -17.42 -40.32 32.68
N ILE A 235 -17.10 -40.21 31.39
CA ILE A 235 -17.42 -41.23 30.40
C ILE A 235 -16.32 -42.31 30.41
N LEU A 236 -16.55 -43.37 31.19
CA LEU A 236 -15.59 -44.44 31.47
C LEU A 236 -15.60 -45.58 30.43
N SER A 237 -16.72 -45.78 29.75
CA SER A 237 -16.90 -46.84 28.76
C SER A 237 -17.96 -46.45 27.72
N TYR A 238 -18.00 -47.18 26.59
CA TYR A 238 -19.08 -47.02 25.63
C TYR A 238 -20.46 -47.37 26.22
N SER A 239 -20.55 -48.39 27.10
CA SER A 239 -21.83 -48.73 27.75
C SER A 239 -22.32 -47.61 28.67
N HIS A 240 -21.40 -46.91 29.36
CA HIS A 240 -21.73 -45.74 30.16
C HIS A 240 -22.24 -44.61 29.26
N LEU A 241 -21.55 -44.36 28.14
CA LEU A 241 -21.97 -43.38 27.14
C LEU A 241 -23.37 -43.70 26.56
N GLU A 242 -23.61 -44.94 26.17
CA GLU A 242 -24.88 -45.40 25.60
C GLU A 242 -26.03 -45.24 26.60
N CYS A 243 -25.79 -45.49 27.89
CA CYS A 243 -26.76 -45.27 28.95
C CYS A 243 -27.24 -43.80 28.97
N PHE A 244 -26.33 -42.83 28.94
CA PHE A 244 -26.71 -41.41 28.91
C PHE A 244 -27.37 -41.01 27.60
N LEU A 245 -26.82 -41.43 26.45
CA LEU A 245 -27.37 -41.08 25.14
C LEU A 245 -28.82 -41.57 24.95
N THR A 246 -29.23 -42.59 25.70
CA THR A 246 -30.56 -43.21 25.64
C THR A 246 -31.44 -42.94 26.87
N LEU A 247 -30.98 -42.10 27.82
CA LEU A 247 -31.64 -41.88 29.12
C LEU A 247 -31.98 -43.21 29.83
N GLY A 248 -31.00 -44.11 29.92
CA GLY A 248 -31.14 -45.45 30.50
C GLY A 248 -32.00 -46.39 29.66
N GLY A 249 -31.97 -46.25 28.33
CA GLY A 249 -32.77 -47.07 27.41
C GLY A 249 -34.24 -46.68 27.29
N THR A 250 -34.64 -45.51 27.80
CA THR A 250 -36.04 -45.06 27.80
C THR A 250 -36.48 -44.39 26.50
N LEU A 251 -35.53 -44.00 25.64
CA LEU A 251 -35.82 -43.40 24.34
C LEU A 251 -36.17 -44.46 23.27
N PRO A 252 -37.11 -44.19 22.35
CA PRO A 252 -37.46 -45.12 21.28
C PRO A 252 -36.27 -45.47 20.38
N SER A 253 -36.16 -46.74 19.99
CA SER A 253 -35.08 -47.23 19.11
C SER A 253 -34.97 -46.45 17.79
N ALA A 254 -36.09 -46.03 17.20
CA ALA A 254 -36.12 -45.22 15.99
C ALA A 254 -35.44 -43.84 16.16
N ASP A 255 -35.42 -43.30 17.38
CA ASP A 255 -34.85 -41.99 17.68
C ASP A 255 -33.32 -42.05 17.87
N VAL A 256 -32.78 -43.20 18.30
CA VAL A 256 -31.37 -43.31 18.76
C VAL A 256 -30.49 -44.23 17.91
N SER A 257 -31.04 -45.26 17.27
CA SER A 257 -30.22 -46.36 16.69
C SER A 257 -29.21 -45.91 15.63
N ALA A 258 -29.57 -44.94 14.79
CA ALA A 258 -28.65 -44.42 13.78
C ALA A 258 -27.52 -43.58 14.40
N GLY A 259 -27.84 -42.77 15.42
CA GLY A 259 -26.85 -41.97 16.15
C GLY A 259 -25.91 -42.81 17.00
N LEU A 260 -26.42 -43.86 17.65
CA LEU A 260 -25.60 -44.79 18.46
C LEU A 260 -24.54 -45.51 17.61
N ARG A 261 -24.83 -45.86 16.35
CA ARG A 261 -23.81 -46.41 15.45
C ARG A 261 -22.65 -45.43 15.24
N ASN A 262 -22.95 -44.16 14.99
CA ASN A 262 -21.94 -43.12 14.83
C ASN A 262 -21.17 -42.86 16.13
N ALA A 263 -21.86 -42.85 17.27
CA ALA A 263 -21.22 -42.71 18.58
C ALA A 263 -20.26 -43.88 18.87
N ARG A 264 -20.60 -45.11 18.46
CA ARG A 264 -19.73 -46.29 18.59
C ARG A 264 -18.49 -46.19 17.72
N LEU A 265 -18.63 -45.74 16.47
CA LEU A 265 -17.50 -45.49 15.56
C LEU A 265 -16.59 -44.39 16.12
N LEU A 266 -17.18 -43.29 16.59
CA LEU A 266 -16.44 -42.21 17.23
C LEU A 266 -15.67 -42.70 18.46
N TRP A 267 -16.32 -43.46 19.34
CA TRP A 267 -15.69 -44.03 20.53
C TRP A 267 -14.50 -44.93 20.15
N ALA A 268 -14.68 -45.81 19.17
CA ALA A 268 -13.63 -46.72 18.70
C ALA A 268 -12.43 -45.97 18.11
N ALA A 269 -12.65 -44.91 17.31
CA ALA A 269 -11.58 -44.13 16.71
C ALA A 269 -10.78 -43.29 17.73
N MET A 270 -11.46 -42.84 18.80
CA MET A 270 -10.85 -41.97 19.80
C MET A 270 -10.18 -42.73 20.94
N THR A 271 -10.39 -44.04 21.08
CA THR A 271 -9.86 -44.83 22.20
C THR A 271 -8.95 -45.94 21.71
N ALA A 272 -7.64 -45.87 22.02
CA ALA A 272 -6.64 -46.82 21.54
C ALA A 272 -6.93 -48.29 21.94
N ASP A 273 -7.52 -48.52 23.13
CA ASP A 273 -7.89 -49.86 23.66
C ASP A 273 -9.34 -49.90 24.23
N GLY A 274 -10.20 -48.96 23.84
CA GLY A 274 -11.57 -48.87 24.38
C GLY A 274 -11.69 -48.27 25.79
N ARG A 275 -10.61 -47.73 26.36
CA ARG A 275 -10.57 -47.09 27.70
C ARG A 275 -9.86 -45.73 27.67
N PRO A 276 -10.19 -44.78 28.58
CA PRO A 276 -9.45 -43.51 28.72
C PRO A 276 -8.00 -43.72 29.19
N ALA A 277 -7.08 -42.85 28.74
CA ALA A 277 -5.69 -42.85 29.17
C ALA A 277 -5.53 -42.12 30.53
N GLY A 278 -5.93 -42.77 31.62
CA GLY A 278 -5.60 -42.37 33.00
C GLY A 278 -6.64 -41.52 33.75
N SER A 279 -6.64 -41.65 35.09
CA SER A 279 -7.54 -40.99 36.03
C SER A 279 -6.84 -39.84 36.76
N SER A 280 -7.16 -38.59 36.44
CA SER A 280 -6.86 -37.46 37.31
C SER A 280 -8.09 -36.55 37.40
N ARG A 281 -8.33 -36.03 38.61
CA ARG A 281 -9.52 -35.24 39.01
C ARG A 281 -9.55 -33.81 38.46
N TYR A 282 -8.45 -33.34 37.87
CA TYR A 282 -8.33 -31.96 37.37
C TYR A 282 -8.52 -31.84 35.85
N PHE A 283 -8.95 -32.91 35.18
CA PHE A 283 -9.16 -32.94 33.73
C PHE A 283 -10.66 -32.95 33.42
N PRO A 284 -11.17 -32.10 32.50
CA PRO A 284 -12.61 -31.93 32.33
C PRO A 284 -13.27 -33.26 31.93
N ALA A 285 -14.25 -33.64 32.73
CA ALA A 285 -15.15 -34.76 32.48
C ALA A 285 -15.93 -34.56 31.16
N GLY A 286 -16.44 -35.65 30.59
CA GLY A 286 -17.21 -35.58 29.34
C GLY A 286 -18.50 -34.77 29.52
N LEU A 287 -18.98 -34.17 28.43
CA LEU A 287 -20.23 -33.43 28.42
C LEU A 287 -21.26 -34.14 27.55
N ILE A 288 -22.50 -34.23 28.02
CA ILE A 288 -23.63 -34.75 27.27
C ILE A 288 -24.71 -33.69 27.30
N TYR A 289 -25.16 -33.24 26.14
CA TYR A 289 -26.26 -32.29 26.05
C TYR A 289 -27.55 -32.96 25.59
N TYR A 290 -28.67 -32.52 26.15
CA TYR A 290 -30.02 -32.86 25.72
C TYR A 290 -30.70 -31.65 25.07
N GLU A 291 -31.18 -31.81 23.84
CA GLU A 291 -31.97 -30.82 23.10
C GLU A 291 -33.46 -31.03 23.39
N LEU A 292 -34.12 -29.99 23.89
CA LEU A 292 -35.55 -29.96 24.16
C LEU A 292 -36.24 -29.01 23.16
N ARG A 293 -37.40 -29.42 22.65
CA ARG A 293 -38.23 -28.66 21.71
C ARG A 293 -39.70 -28.81 22.07
N GLN A 294 -40.47 -27.75 21.88
CA GLN A 294 -41.93 -27.79 22.10
C GLN A 294 -42.65 -28.79 21.18
N SER A 295 -42.06 -29.11 20.02
CA SER A 295 -42.64 -30.02 19.02
C SER A 295 -42.40 -31.51 19.29
N ARG A 296 -41.65 -31.89 20.34
CA ARG A 296 -41.30 -33.28 20.62
C ARG A 296 -41.27 -33.57 22.13
N ASP A 297 -41.89 -34.68 22.52
CA ASP A 297 -41.90 -35.16 23.90
C ASP A 297 -40.60 -35.90 24.30
N ASN A 298 -39.76 -36.26 23.32
CA ASN A 298 -38.46 -36.91 23.55
C ASN A 298 -37.32 -35.92 23.29
N PRO A 299 -36.34 -35.78 24.20
CA PRO A 299 -35.12 -35.04 23.92
C PRO A 299 -34.23 -35.81 22.94
N SER A 300 -33.42 -35.08 22.17
CA SER A 300 -32.28 -35.67 21.44
C SER A 300 -30.99 -35.41 22.19
N SER A 301 -30.01 -36.30 22.10
CA SER A 301 -28.76 -36.21 22.86
C SER A 301 -27.56 -35.94 21.94
N LYS A 302 -26.47 -35.39 22.48
CA LYS A 302 -25.16 -35.33 21.82
C LYS A 302 -24.08 -35.47 22.88
N VAL A 303 -23.04 -36.23 22.54
CA VAL A 303 -21.85 -36.37 23.38
C VAL A 303 -20.75 -35.42 22.90
N TYR A 304 -20.01 -34.87 23.84
CA TYR A 304 -18.73 -34.19 23.68
C TYR A 304 -17.66 -35.05 24.36
N LEU A 305 -16.89 -35.78 23.55
CA LEU A 305 -15.78 -36.58 24.07
C LEU A 305 -14.55 -35.68 24.23
N PRO A 306 -13.97 -35.57 25.44
CA PRO A 306 -12.77 -34.78 25.67
C PRO A 306 -11.54 -35.52 25.12
N VAL A 307 -11.29 -35.39 23.82
CA VAL A 307 -10.32 -36.21 23.05
C VAL A 307 -8.90 -36.20 23.58
N ARG A 308 -8.50 -35.11 24.23
CA ARG A 308 -7.23 -34.99 24.97
C ARG A 308 -7.02 -36.01 26.09
N ARG A 309 -8.09 -36.66 26.61
CA ARG A 309 -8.00 -37.74 27.62
C ARG A 309 -7.75 -39.12 27.00
N TYR A 310 -7.85 -39.24 25.68
CA TYR A 310 -7.88 -40.55 25.02
C TYR A 310 -6.71 -40.77 24.06
N LEU A 311 -6.17 -39.69 23.48
CA LEU A 311 -5.05 -39.75 22.53
C LEU A 311 -3.89 -38.84 22.98
N PRO A 312 -2.64 -39.19 22.64
CA PRO A 312 -1.45 -38.59 23.24
C PRO A 312 -1.10 -37.17 22.74
N ASN A 313 -1.58 -36.78 21.56
CA ASN A 313 -1.33 -35.45 20.97
C ASN A 313 -2.38 -35.09 19.91
N ASP A 314 -2.41 -33.83 19.50
CA ASP A 314 -3.38 -33.32 18.52
C ASP A 314 -3.20 -33.91 17.11
N LEU A 315 -2.01 -34.42 16.77
CA LEU A 315 -1.75 -35.08 15.49
C LEU A 315 -2.48 -36.43 15.41
N GLU A 316 -2.37 -37.26 16.45
CA GLU A 316 -3.10 -38.53 16.51
C GLU A 316 -4.62 -38.29 16.61
N ILE A 317 -5.06 -37.27 17.34
CA ILE A 317 -6.48 -36.85 17.32
C ILE A 317 -6.94 -36.51 15.90
N SER A 318 -6.13 -35.75 15.17
CA SER A 318 -6.46 -35.35 13.79
C SER A 318 -6.52 -36.54 12.83
N LYS A 319 -5.58 -37.49 12.94
CA LYS A 319 -5.61 -38.73 12.14
C LYS A 319 -6.81 -39.62 12.49
N SER A 320 -7.16 -39.72 13.77
CA SER A 320 -8.37 -40.42 14.20
C SER A 320 -9.62 -39.76 13.62
N ILE A 321 -9.67 -38.43 13.57
CA ILE A 321 -10.77 -37.68 12.92
C ILE A 321 -10.83 -38.00 11.41
N GLU A 322 -9.71 -38.01 10.71
CA GLU A 322 -9.63 -38.37 9.27
C GLU A 322 -10.20 -39.77 9.00
N SER A 323 -10.02 -40.71 9.93
CA SER A 323 -10.50 -42.08 9.80
C SER A 323 -12.02 -42.23 9.94
N LEU A 324 -12.72 -41.23 10.48
CA LEU A 324 -14.16 -41.30 10.75
C LEU A 324 -15.02 -41.15 9.49
N ASP A 325 -14.53 -40.40 8.50
CA ASP A 325 -15.27 -40.08 7.29
C ASP A 325 -14.30 -39.67 6.17
N SER A 326 -14.45 -40.23 4.97
CA SER A 326 -13.56 -39.93 3.84
C SER A 326 -13.54 -38.44 3.45
N ARG A 327 -14.60 -37.68 3.76
CA ARG A 327 -14.66 -36.22 3.54
C ARG A 327 -13.72 -35.44 4.44
N LEU A 328 -13.22 -36.07 5.51
CA LEU A 328 -12.24 -35.48 6.43
C LEU A 328 -10.80 -35.72 5.97
N SER A 329 -10.55 -36.35 4.81
CA SER A 329 -9.20 -36.58 4.30
C SER A 329 -8.39 -35.29 4.18
N GLY A 330 -7.16 -35.28 4.71
CA GLY A 330 -6.26 -34.12 4.69
C GLY A 330 -6.51 -33.09 5.80
N TYR A 331 -7.44 -33.39 6.70
CA TYR A 331 -7.76 -32.56 7.85
C TYR A 331 -6.56 -32.29 8.77
N SER A 332 -5.70 -33.28 9.00
CA SER A 332 -4.51 -33.14 9.85
C SER A 332 -3.53 -32.10 9.31
N GLN A 333 -3.29 -32.10 8.00
CA GLN A 333 -2.47 -31.09 7.32
C GLN A 333 -3.13 -29.71 7.38
N PHE A 334 -4.45 -29.67 7.18
CA PHE A 334 -5.23 -28.44 7.26
C PHE A 334 -5.18 -27.82 8.67
N ALA A 335 -5.37 -28.62 9.72
CA ALA A 335 -5.28 -28.18 11.12
C ALA A 335 -3.87 -27.65 11.47
N GLN A 336 -2.81 -28.36 11.04
CA GLN A 336 -1.42 -27.92 11.25
C GLN A 336 -1.10 -26.59 10.57
N THR A 337 -1.64 -26.37 9.36
CA THR A 337 -1.37 -25.18 8.55
C THR A 337 -2.05 -23.93 9.12
N ASN A 338 -3.28 -24.09 9.65
CA ASN A 338 -4.12 -22.95 10.03
C ASN A 338 -4.04 -22.60 11.53
N ILE A 339 -3.34 -23.40 12.33
CA ILE A 339 -3.05 -23.14 13.76
C ILE A 339 -1.54 -23.31 14.00
N PRO A 340 -0.68 -22.39 13.51
CA PRO A 340 0.73 -22.66 13.29
C PRO A 340 1.65 -22.42 14.51
N HIS A 341 1.10 -22.11 15.69
CA HIS A 341 1.93 -21.70 16.84
C HIS A 341 2.74 -22.86 17.45
N ARG A 342 2.35 -24.10 17.17
CA ARG A 342 3.12 -25.31 17.53
C ARG A 342 2.79 -26.47 16.59
N GLU A 343 3.68 -27.46 16.53
CA GLU A 343 3.43 -28.72 15.84
C GLU A 343 2.36 -29.55 16.58
N LEU A 344 1.42 -30.16 15.86
CA LEU A 344 0.33 -30.96 16.45
C LEU A 344 0.82 -32.21 17.18
N SER A 345 2.02 -32.70 16.86
CA SER A 345 2.63 -33.87 17.51
C SER A 345 3.13 -33.60 18.94
N THR A 346 3.23 -32.32 19.34
CA THR A 346 3.90 -31.91 20.59
C THR A 346 3.12 -32.25 21.86
N ARG A 347 1.83 -31.92 21.88
CA ARG A 347 0.91 -32.09 23.02
C ARG A 347 -0.54 -32.03 22.54
N THR A 348 -1.47 -32.40 23.41
CA THR A 348 -2.90 -32.13 23.24
C THR A 348 -3.24 -30.70 23.67
N GLY A 349 -4.36 -30.16 23.18
CA GLY A 349 -4.91 -28.89 23.65
C GLY A 349 -5.62 -28.09 22.58
N ILE A 350 -5.29 -28.30 21.30
CA ILE A 350 -5.99 -27.66 20.18
C ILE A 350 -7.37 -28.27 20.01
N HIS A 351 -7.52 -29.60 20.04
CA HIS A 351 -8.83 -30.25 19.96
C HIS A 351 -9.42 -30.45 21.35
N THR A 352 -10.41 -29.62 21.72
CA THR A 352 -11.07 -29.70 23.03
C THR A 352 -12.02 -30.90 23.09
N TYR A 353 -12.93 -31.00 22.12
CA TYR A 353 -13.95 -32.03 22.05
C TYR A 353 -14.19 -32.52 20.62
N VAL A 354 -14.45 -33.82 20.48
CA VAL A 354 -15.06 -34.39 19.27
C VAL A 354 -16.42 -34.94 19.65
N CYS A 355 -17.42 -34.59 18.86
CA CYS A 355 -18.81 -34.77 19.24
C CYS A 355 -19.60 -35.57 18.24
N CYS A 356 -20.59 -36.31 18.72
CA CYS A 356 -21.57 -37.01 17.90
C CYS A 356 -22.99 -36.74 18.40
N THR A 357 -23.88 -36.33 17.49
CA THR A 357 -25.30 -36.10 17.81
C THR A 357 -26.11 -37.38 17.61
N VAL A 358 -27.00 -37.72 18.53
CA VAL A 358 -27.93 -38.84 18.43
C VAL A 358 -29.34 -38.34 18.18
N LYS A 359 -29.77 -38.45 16.92
CA LYS A 359 -31.09 -38.02 16.43
C LYS A 359 -31.62 -38.98 15.34
N PRO A 360 -32.94 -38.96 15.05
CA PRO A 360 -33.50 -39.73 13.93
C PRO A 360 -32.77 -39.43 12.61
N GLY A 361 -32.38 -40.49 11.88
CA GLY A 361 -31.72 -40.37 10.55
C GLY A 361 -30.19 -40.27 10.55
N GLY A 362 -29.55 -40.24 11.71
CA GLY A 362 -28.09 -40.17 11.87
C GLY A 362 -27.59 -38.81 12.37
N GLY A 363 -26.39 -38.81 12.96
CA GLY A 363 -25.80 -37.67 13.66
C GLY A 363 -24.80 -36.86 12.86
N ASP A 364 -24.67 -35.58 13.19
CA ASP A 364 -23.57 -34.73 12.73
C ASP A 364 -22.34 -34.94 13.65
N ILE A 365 -21.14 -34.86 13.07
CA ILE A 365 -19.87 -34.83 13.81
C ILE A 365 -19.48 -33.37 14.00
N SER A 366 -19.09 -32.98 15.22
CA SER A 366 -18.59 -31.63 15.49
C SER A 366 -17.21 -31.68 16.14
N LEU A 367 -16.31 -30.84 15.66
CA LEU A 367 -14.94 -30.68 16.15
C LEU A 367 -14.84 -29.33 16.83
N TYR A 368 -14.40 -29.29 18.09
CA TYR A 368 -14.21 -28.07 18.86
C TYR A 368 -12.72 -27.81 19.06
N TYR A 369 -12.33 -26.54 18.91
CA TYR A 369 -10.95 -26.09 18.86
C TYR A 369 -10.69 -24.97 19.85
N SER A 370 -9.62 -25.12 20.61
CA SER A 370 -8.93 -23.99 21.22
C SER A 370 -7.86 -23.47 20.26
N LEU A 371 -7.84 -22.15 20.07
CA LEU A 371 -6.79 -21.46 19.33
C LEU A 371 -5.53 -21.27 20.19
N GLU A 372 -5.63 -21.59 21.48
CA GLU A 372 -4.62 -21.40 22.51
C GLU A 372 -3.97 -20.00 22.44
N ALA A 373 -4.78 -18.93 22.54
CA ALA A 373 -4.31 -17.57 22.37
C ALA A 373 -3.24 -17.17 23.40
N PHE A 374 -3.31 -17.74 24.60
CA PHE A 374 -2.39 -17.48 25.70
C PHE A 374 -1.27 -18.51 25.82
N ALA A 375 -1.09 -19.36 24.80
CA ALA A 375 -0.02 -20.34 24.78
C ALA A 375 1.38 -19.67 24.88
N PRO A 376 2.31 -20.20 25.69
CA PRO A 376 3.68 -19.69 25.79
C PRO A 376 4.40 -19.57 24.44
N GLU A 377 4.09 -20.47 23.51
CA GLU A 377 4.64 -20.50 22.16
C GLU A 377 4.22 -19.27 21.34
N ARG A 378 3.09 -18.65 21.67
CA ARG A 378 2.64 -17.37 21.08
C ARG A 378 3.31 -16.17 21.74
N THR A 379 3.56 -16.19 23.05
CA THR A 379 4.22 -15.08 23.76
C THR A 379 5.72 -15.00 23.53
N VAL A 380 6.40 -16.14 23.27
CA VAL A 380 7.83 -16.18 22.90
C VAL A 380 8.04 -16.11 21.38
N GLY A 381 7.03 -16.47 20.59
CA GLY A 381 7.12 -16.65 19.13
C GLY A 381 6.39 -15.62 18.25
N LEU A 382 5.75 -14.59 18.82
CA LEU A 382 5.02 -13.53 18.10
C LEU A 382 5.88 -12.64 17.16
N ARG A 383 7.13 -13.03 16.86
CA ARG A 383 8.04 -12.31 15.95
C ARG A 383 8.43 -13.05 14.67
N ARG A 384 7.87 -14.23 14.36
CA ARG A 384 8.30 -15.01 13.17
C ARG A 384 7.24 -15.33 12.11
N ALA A 385 5.95 -15.10 12.35
CA ALA A 385 4.94 -15.29 11.32
C ALA A 385 4.57 -13.95 10.65
N ILE A 386 5.51 -13.36 9.94
CA ILE A 386 5.23 -12.21 9.06
C ILE A 386 4.72 -12.75 7.73
N VAL A 387 3.47 -12.40 7.42
CA VAL A 387 2.75 -12.36 6.13
C VAL A 387 3.51 -13.04 4.98
N ARG A 388 3.13 -14.27 4.65
CA ARG A 388 3.56 -14.96 3.44
C ARG A 388 2.30 -15.28 2.65
N LEU A 389 1.87 -14.40 1.72
CA LEU A 389 1.16 -14.72 0.46
C LEU A 389 0.62 -13.44 -0.23
N PRO A 390 0.58 -13.38 -1.58
CA PRO A 390 -0.02 -12.27 -2.35
C PRO A 390 -1.51 -12.00 -2.06
N SER A 391 -2.27 -13.02 -1.64
CA SER A 391 -3.70 -12.86 -1.27
C SER A 391 -3.90 -11.98 -0.05
N ASP A 392 -2.94 -11.98 0.89
CA ASP A 392 -3.02 -11.14 2.09
C ASP A 392 -2.72 -9.68 1.76
N ALA A 393 -1.83 -9.41 0.81
CA ALA A 393 -1.54 -8.06 0.35
C ALA A 393 -2.78 -7.39 -0.27
N GLN A 394 -3.56 -8.15 -1.05
CA GLN A 394 -4.84 -7.68 -1.61
C GLN A 394 -5.85 -7.33 -0.50
N ASN A 395 -5.95 -8.16 0.53
CA ASN A 395 -6.85 -7.93 1.67
C ASN A 395 -6.42 -6.71 2.49
N ILE A 396 -5.13 -6.58 2.79
CA ILE A 396 -4.57 -5.43 3.51
C ILE A 396 -4.82 -4.14 2.73
N ALA A 397 -4.56 -4.14 1.42
CA ALA A 397 -4.85 -3.00 0.55
C ALA A 397 -6.34 -2.65 0.56
N THR A 398 -7.23 -3.65 0.48
CA THR A 398 -8.68 -3.45 0.47
C THR A 398 -9.19 -2.84 1.77
N LEU A 399 -8.70 -3.32 2.92
CA LEU A 399 -9.01 -2.76 4.23
C LEU A 399 -8.50 -1.32 4.34
N TRP A 400 -7.26 -1.07 3.92
CA TRP A 400 -6.69 0.27 3.95
C TRP A 400 -7.46 1.26 3.08
N VAL A 401 -7.92 0.87 1.88
CA VAL A 401 -8.73 1.74 1.01
C VAL A 401 -10.05 2.13 1.66
N ARG A 402 -10.67 1.24 2.45
CA ARG A 402 -11.89 1.58 3.22
C ARG A 402 -11.59 2.57 4.35
N GLU A 403 -10.50 2.36 5.09
CA GLU A 403 -10.08 3.33 6.12
C GLU A 403 -9.72 4.69 5.50
N TRP A 404 -9.12 4.68 4.30
CA TRP A 404 -8.87 5.88 3.53
C TRP A 404 -10.18 6.62 3.18
N GLU A 405 -11.19 5.91 2.69
CA GLU A 405 -12.52 6.47 2.42
C GLU A 405 -13.12 7.14 3.66
N LEU A 406 -13.02 6.51 4.83
CA LEU A 406 -13.49 7.08 6.10
C LEU A 406 -12.71 8.34 6.49
N LEU A 407 -11.38 8.34 6.31
CA LEU A 407 -10.51 9.48 6.60
C LEU A 407 -10.88 10.69 5.74
N VAL A 408 -10.96 10.53 4.41
CA VAL A 408 -11.28 11.64 3.50
C VAL A 408 -12.74 12.10 3.62
N SER A 409 -13.62 11.25 4.15
CA SER A 409 -14.99 11.62 4.50
C SER A 409 -15.12 12.33 5.85
N GLY A 410 -14.02 12.58 6.57
CA GLY A 410 -14.03 13.21 7.90
C GLY A 410 -14.63 12.36 9.01
N LYS A 411 -14.79 11.04 8.79
CA LYS A 411 -15.37 10.10 9.76
C LYS A 411 -14.32 9.49 10.71
N GLN A 412 -13.03 9.81 10.53
CA GLN A 412 -11.92 9.27 11.33
C GLN A 412 -10.69 10.21 11.30
N ASN A 413 -9.79 10.10 12.28
CA ASN A 413 -8.64 11.00 12.47
C ASN A 413 -7.29 10.49 11.88
N GLY A 414 -7.27 9.38 11.15
CA GLY A 414 -6.11 8.95 10.33
C GLY A 414 -4.96 8.25 11.07
N ASP A 415 -5.00 8.14 12.41
CA ASP A 415 -3.92 7.54 13.22
C ASP A 415 -3.61 6.07 12.91
N PHE A 416 -4.61 5.35 12.43
CA PHE A 416 -4.50 3.94 12.05
C PHE A 416 -4.06 3.75 10.59
N SER A 417 -4.36 4.72 9.73
CA SER A 417 -4.25 4.57 8.26
C SER A 417 -2.97 5.18 7.69
N LEU A 418 -2.39 6.19 8.33
CA LEU A 418 -1.20 6.90 7.84
C LEU A 418 0.00 6.62 8.76
N ALA A 419 1.19 6.46 8.20
CA ALA A 419 2.43 6.42 8.98
C ALA A 419 2.72 7.82 9.59
N PRO A 420 3.39 7.92 10.75
CA PRO A 420 3.73 9.24 11.33
C PRO A 420 4.55 10.11 10.36
N ASP A 421 5.47 9.48 9.62
CA ASP A 421 6.35 10.05 8.60
C ASP A 421 5.76 9.92 7.18
N CYS A 422 4.43 9.77 7.04
CA CYS A 422 3.83 9.61 5.73
C CYS A 422 4.03 10.86 4.85
N CYS A 423 4.08 10.65 3.54
CA CYS A 423 4.09 11.72 2.56
C CYS A 423 2.86 11.64 1.64
N LEU A 424 2.22 12.78 1.40
CA LEU A 424 1.19 12.96 0.38
C LEU A 424 1.74 13.87 -0.72
N ARG A 425 1.63 13.43 -1.97
CA ARG A 425 1.80 14.26 -3.15
C ARG A 425 0.45 14.44 -3.83
N ASP A 426 -0.08 15.65 -3.82
CA ASP A 426 -1.41 15.96 -4.33
C ASP A 426 -1.32 16.73 -5.64
N LEU A 427 -1.79 16.10 -6.72
CA LEU A 427 -1.84 16.65 -8.07
C LEU A 427 -3.29 16.98 -8.44
N LEU A 428 -3.78 18.07 -7.84
CA LEU A 428 -5.05 18.74 -8.13
C LEU A 428 -6.34 18.07 -7.60
N VAL A 429 -6.23 17.19 -6.59
CA VAL A 429 -7.39 16.51 -5.99
C VAL A 429 -7.97 17.32 -4.83
N PHE A 430 -7.14 17.61 -3.83
CA PHE A 430 -7.55 18.36 -2.62
C PHE A 430 -7.13 19.82 -2.67
N SER A 431 -6.23 20.18 -3.60
CA SER A 431 -5.68 21.51 -3.81
C SER A 431 -5.89 22.00 -5.24
N PRO A 432 -6.02 23.32 -5.49
CA PRO A 432 -5.96 23.88 -6.84
C PRO A 432 -4.53 23.91 -7.44
N THR A 433 -3.52 23.62 -6.62
CA THR A 433 -2.09 23.61 -7.02
C THR A 433 -1.44 22.28 -6.67
N LEU A 434 -0.29 21.99 -7.27
CA LEU A 434 0.51 20.81 -6.91
C LEU A 434 1.09 21.00 -5.51
N ARG A 435 0.94 20.01 -4.63
CA ARG A 435 1.40 20.06 -3.23
C ARG A 435 2.17 18.82 -2.84
N MET A 436 3.17 18.99 -1.97
CA MET A 436 3.87 17.88 -1.34
C MET A 436 3.93 18.10 0.18
N LEU A 437 3.36 17.16 0.91
CA LEU A 437 3.18 17.25 2.34
C LEU A 437 3.86 16.07 3.02
N GLU A 438 4.66 16.38 4.05
CA GLU A 438 5.35 15.41 4.88
C GLU A 438 4.80 15.48 6.31
N GLY A 439 4.58 14.30 6.89
CA GLY A 439 4.09 14.13 8.26
C GLY A 439 2.57 14.03 8.35
N ARG A 440 2.10 13.06 9.15
CA ARG A 440 0.68 12.74 9.34
C ARG A 440 -0.19 13.97 9.59
N ASP A 441 0.20 14.85 10.52
CA ASP A 441 -0.62 15.99 10.92
C ASP A 441 -0.83 17.02 9.81
N ARG A 442 0.16 17.22 8.94
CA ARG A 442 0.03 18.10 7.78
C ARG A 442 -0.87 17.48 6.73
N VAL A 443 -0.71 16.17 6.49
CA VAL A 443 -1.55 15.42 5.55
C VAL A 443 -3.01 15.41 5.99
N VAL A 444 -3.31 15.03 7.24
CA VAL A 444 -4.69 14.98 7.76
C VAL A 444 -5.36 16.35 7.67
N ARG A 445 -4.68 17.42 8.07
CA ARG A 445 -5.22 18.79 7.96
C ARG A 445 -5.52 19.17 6.51
N HIS A 446 -4.66 18.82 5.57
CA HIS A 446 -4.88 19.09 4.14
C HIS A 446 -6.10 18.34 3.60
N LEU A 447 -6.23 17.06 3.93
CA LEU A 447 -7.35 16.23 3.50
C LEU A 447 -8.68 16.73 4.08
N GLN A 448 -8.69 17.14 5.36
CA GLN A 448 -9.89 17.62 6.05
C GLN A 448 -10.27 19.07 5.70
N ALA A 449 -9.35 19.86 5.15
CA ALA A 449 -9.62 21.24 4.72
C ALA A 449 -10.44 21.31 3.42
N ALA A 450 -10.52 20.23 2.64
CA ALA A 450 -11.24 20.19 1.38
C ALA A 450 -12.69 19.68 1.59
N PRO A 451 -13.72 20.53 1.40
CA PRO A 451 -15.12 20.13 1.56
C PRO A 451 -15.61 19.40 0.29
N ARG A 452 -15.09 18.21 0.01
CA ARG A 452 -15.49 17.38 -1.13
C ARG A 452 -15.94 16.01 -0.68
N ILE A 453 -17.03 15.52 -1.28
CA ILE A 453 -17.55 14.17 -1.03
C ILE A 453 -17.04 13.28 -2.15
N PHE A 454 -16.12 12.39 -1.80
CA PHE A 454 -15.60 11.39 -2.71
C PHE A 454 -16.36 10.07 -2.56
N TYR A 455 -16.52 9.35 -3.64
CA TYR A 455 -17.17 8.04 -3.70
C TYR A 455 -16.53 7.15 -4.78
N GLY A 456 -17.01 5.92 -4.92
CA GLY A 456 -16.57 5.01 -5.98
C GLY A 456 -15.17 4.41 -5.78
N PHE A 457 -14.69 4.37 -4.53
CA PHE A 457 -13.37 3.81 -4.18
C PHE A 457 -13.22 2.35 -4.62
N ARG A 458 -12.25 2.08 -5.49
CA ARG A 458 -11.93 0.71 -5.93
C ARG A 458 -10.46 0.55 -6.27
N ILE A 459 -9.88 -0.60 -5.95
CA ILE A 459 -8.52 -0.95 -6.36
C ILE A 459 -8.48 -1.21 -7.87
N LEU A 460 -7.44 -0.71 -8.54
CA LEU A 460 -7.18 -0.90 -9.97
C LEU A 460 -6.00 -1.86 -10.17
N GLY A 461 -6.20 -2.89 -10.97
CA GLY A 461 -5.15 -3.85 -11.33
C GLY A 461 -4.67 -4.70 -10.14
N GLN A 462 -3.47 -5.26 -10.27
CA GLN A 462 -2.88 -6.11 -9.24
C GLN A 462 -2.15 -5.28 -8.16
N ILE A 463 -2.23 -5.75 -6.93
CA ILE A 463 -1.45 -5.23 -5.80
C ILE A 463 -0.04 -5.85 -5.83
N ALA A 464 0.97 -4.99 -5.77
CA ALA A 464 2.36 -5.40 -5.70
C ALA A 464 2.80 -5.54 -4.24
N PHE A 465 3.33 -6.70 -3.87
CA PHE A 465 3.99 -6.93 -2.58
C PHE A 465 5.50 -6.99 -2.80
N LYS A 466 6.26 -6.23 -2.03
CA LYS A 466 7.72 -6.17 -2.12
C LYS A 466 8.35 -6.28 -0.73
N ILE A 467 9.31 -7.19 -0.60
CA ILE A 467 10.18 -7.28 0.57
C ILE A 467 11.42 -6.46 0.24
N VAL A 468 11.58 -5.31 0.91
CA VAL A 468 12.72 -4.42 0.70
C VAL A 468 13.88 -4.83 1.59
N THR A 469 13.57 -5.17 2.84
CA THR A 469 14.49 -5.81 3.78
C THR A 469 13.70 -6.75 4.69
N ASP A 470 14.38 -7.60 5.47
CA ASP A 470 13.75 -8.43 6.51
C ASP A 470 12.89 -7.64 7.51
N ALA A 471 13.14 -6.33 7.65
CA ALA A 471 12.45 -5.43 8.56
C ALA A 471 11.55 -4.41 7.86
N LEU A 472 11.45 -4.39 6.53
CA LEU A 472 10.63 -3.44 5.78
C LEU A 472 9.92 -4.13 4.62
N HIS A 473 8.62 -4.25 4.75
CA HIS A 473 7.74 -4.80 3.73
C HIS A 473 6.86 -3.68 3.16
N LEU A 474 6.63 -3.72 1.85
CA LEU A 474 5.82 -2.76 1.13
C LEU A 474 4.66 -3.44 0.40
N ILE A 475 3.49 -2.81 0.45
CA ILE A 475 2.35 -3.12 -0.40
C ILE A 475 2.09 -1.86 -1.23
N GLN A 476 2.12 -1.99 -2.55
CA GLN A 476 1.85 -0.88 -3.45
C GLN A 476 0.63 -1.20 -4.32
N GLY A 477 -0.27 -0.23 -4.44
CA GLY A 477 -1.50 -0.40 -5.20
C GLY A 477 -1.98 0.91 -5.81
N ARG A 478 -2.91 0.77 -6.77
CA ARG A 478 -3.62 1.87 -7.39
C ARG A 478 -5.08 1.80 -6.98
N MET A 479 -5.70 2.93 -6.73
CA MET A 479 -7.14 3.04 -6.51
C MET A 479 -7.74 4.15 -7.35
N HIS A 480 -8.98 3.95 -7.76
CA HIS A 480 -9.82 4.96 -8.37
C HIS A 480 -10.84 5.46 -7.34
N PHE A 481 -11.21 6.72 -7.46
CA PHE A 481 -12.34 7.35 -6.77
C PHE A 481 -12.78 8.58 -7.58
N GLU A 482 -13.93 9.14 -7.25
CA GLU A 482 -14.54 10.24 -7.99
C GLU A 482 -15.36 11.14 -7.07
N ASP A 483 -15.67 12.34 -7.54
CA ASP A 483 -16.72 13.21 -7.00
C ASP A 483 -17.67 13.59 -8.14
N ASP A 484 -18.59 14.53 -7.91
CA ASP A 484 -19.55 14.94 -8.93
C ASP A 484 -18.90 15.64 -10.14
N ASP A 485 -17.70 16.21 -9.96
CA ASP A 485 -17.03 17.04 -10.96
C ASP A 485 -16.01 16.25 -11.80
N ALA A 486 -15.39 15.22 -11.22
CA ALA A 486 -14.18 14.63 -11.80
C ALA A 486 -13.90 13.19 -11.34
N THR A 487 -12.95 12.56 -12.03
CA THR A 487 -12.40 11.26 -11.66
C THR A 487 -10.94 11.39 -11.23
N TYR A 488 -10.54 10.53 -10.28
CA TYR A 488 -9.25 10.58 -9.62
C TYR A 488 -8.61 9.19 -9.57
N THR A 489 -7.28 9.17 -9.56
CA THR A 489 -6.48 8.00 -9.20
C THR A 489 -5.64 8.33 -7.99
N ALA A 490 -5.41 7.35 -7.13
CA ALA A 490 -4.37 7.42 -6.14
C ALA A 490 -3.47 6.19 -6.18
N ILE A 491 -2.19 6.40 -5.90
CA ILE A 491 -1.17 5.36 -5.80
C ILE A 491 -0.68 5.36 -4.37
N PHE A 492 -0.97 4.28 -3.65
CA PHE A 492 -0.64 4.14 -2.24
C PHE A 492 0.50 3.14 -2.07
N THR A 493 1.39 3.44 -1.12
CA THR A 493 2.45 2.54 -0.67
C THR A 493 2.28 2.37 0.83
N LEU A 494 1.84 1.19 1.24
CA LEU A 494 1.75 0.80 2.63
C LEU A 494 3.08 0.20 3.05
N SER A 495 3.53 0.53 4.25
CA SER A 495 4.70 -0.07 4.85
C SER A 495 4.35 -0.73 6.18
N SER A 496 5.13 -1.76 6.50
CA SER A 496 5.15 -2.36 7.83
C SER A 496 6.59 -2.73 8.19
N SER A 497 6.98 -2.42 9.42
CA SER A 497 8.23 -2.86 10.02
C SER A 497 7.97 -4.00 11.02
N GLY A 498 8.23 -5.24 10.58
CA GLY A 498 8.01 -6.43 11.40
C GLY A 498 6.55 -6.60 11.83
N ASN A 499 6.27 -6.31 13.12
CA ASN A 499 4.96 -6.50 13.77
C ASN A 499 4.06 -5.24 13.75
N SER A 500 4.51 -4.14 13.14
CA SER A 500 3.73 -2.90 13.08
C SER A 500 2.53 -3.04 12.13
N PRO A 501 1.37 -2.42 12.43
CA PRO A 501 0.24 -2.41 11.50
C PRO A 501 0.64 -1.76 10.18
N TRP A 502 0.07 -2.27 9.08
CA TRP A 502 0.25 -1.68 7.76
C TRP A 502 -0.33 -0.27 7.75
N ARG A 503 0.52 0.69 7.41
CA ARG A 503 0.15 2.11 7.34
C ARG A 503 0.62 2.68 6.02
N CYS A 504 -0.15 3.61 5.47
CA CYS A 504 0.28 4.31 4.27
C CYS A 504 1.45 5.22 4.57
N TRP A 505 2.54 4.95 3.88
CA TRP A 505 3.78 5.68 3.99
C TRP A 505 3.94 6.70 2.86
N ALA A 506 3.59 6.32 1.63
CA ALA A 506 3.58 7.25 0.50
C ALA A 506 2.23 7.21 -0.21
N LEU A 507 1.69 8.39 -0.53
CA LEU A 507 0.46 8.52 -1.30
C LEU A 507 0.63 9.57 -2.39
N LEU A 508 0.26 9.23 -3.61
CA LEU A 508 0.11 10.17 -4.73
C LEU A 508 -1.37 10.22 -5.12
N THR A 509 -1.97 11.40 -5.15
CA THR A 509 -3.36 11.63 -5.61
C THR A 509 -3.33 12.46 -6.89
N VAL A 510 -4.09 12.05 -7.91
CA VAL A 510 -4.02 12.63 -9.25
C VAL A 510 -5.43 12.87 -9.79
N LEU A 511 -5.69 14.09 -10.25
CA LEU A 511 -6.85 14.40 -11.09
C LEU A 511 -6.67 13.75 -12.47
N ASN A 512 -7.61 12.91 -12.89
CA ASN A 512 -7.57 12.25 -14.19
C ASN A 512 -8.31 13.04 -15.27
N GLU A 513 -9.60 13.27 -15.05
CA GLU A 513 -10.52 13.82 -16.04
C GLU A 513 -11.64 14.59 -15.35
N LEU A 514 -12.16 15.62 -16.02
CA LEU A 514 -13.37 16.34 -15.61
C LEU A 514 -14.60 15.72 -16.30
N LYS A 515 -15.71 15.58 -15.59
CA LYS A 515 -16.96 14.99 -16.10
C LYS A 515 -17.68 15.99 -17.01
N LYS A 516 -18.17 15.55 -18.18
CA LYS A 516 -18.70 16.40 -19.27
C LYS A 516 -19.64 17.56 -18.91
N SER A 517 -20.34 17.55 -17.77
CA SER A 517 -21.18 18.66 -17.33
C SER A 517 -20.41 19.89 -16.84
N THR A 518 -19.11 19.77 -16.56
CA THR A 518 -18.27 20.89 -16.09
C THR A 518 -17.57 21.64 -17.22
N ILE A 519 -17.38 21.03 -18.39
CA ILE A 519 -16.74 21.65 -19.56
C ILE A 519 -17.72 22.58 -20.27
N PRO A 520 -17.56 23.93 -20.22
CA PRO A 520 -18.54 24.83 -20.83
C PRO A 520 -18.54 24.68 -22.36
N PRO A 521 -19.70 24.48 -23.01
CA PRO A 521 -19.77 24.49 -24.47
C PRO A 521 -19.53 25.93 -24.98
N ASN A 522 -18.50 26.13 -25.79
CA ASN A 522 -18.02 27.40 -26.35
C ASN A 522 -17.42 28.38 -25.32
N VAL A 523 -16.14 28.19 -25.02
CA VAL A 523 -15.36 28.99 -24.05
C VAL A 523 -15.01 30.40 -24.54
N LEU A 524 -15.25 30.74 -25.82
CA LEU A 524 -15.05 32.07 -26.38
C LEU A 524 -16.09 33.09 -25.86
N GLY A 525 -15.97 33.45 -24.58
CA GLY A 525 -16.80 34.40 -23.84
C GLY A 525 -16.08 35.70 -23.45
N ARG A 526 -14.88 35.97 -24.00
CA ARG A 526 -14.05 37.15 -23.64
C ARG A 526 -13.61 38.04 -24.82
N GLY A 527 -14.20 37.86 -26.01
CA GLY A 527 -13.78 38.61 -27.22
C GLY A 527 -12.37 38.25 -27.74
N ALA A 528 -11.76 37.19 -27.21
CA ALA A 528 -10.50 36.64 -27.68
C ALA A 528 -10.69 35.79 -28.95
N GLU A 529 -9.66 35.73 -29.80
CA GLU A 529 -9.64 34.87 -30.99
C GLU A 529 -9.33 33.42 -30.61
N PHE A 530 -8.44 33.23 -29.63
CA PHE A 530 -7.99 31.93 -29.13
C PHE A 530 -8.30 31.78 -27.64
N ASP A 531 -8.60 30.56 -27.19
CA ASP A 531 -8.68 30.27 -25.76
C ASP A 531 -7.28 30.33 -25.14
N THR A 532 -6.26 29.87 -25.86
CA THR A 532 -4.87 29.86 -25.39
C THR A 532 -3.88 30.11 -26.53
N VAL A 533 -2.93 31.03 -26.31
CA VAL A 533 -1.74 31.17 -27.16
C VAL A 533 -0.54 30.57 -26.44
N ILE A 534 0.26 29.77 -27.14
CA ILE A 534 1.46 29.11 -26.63
C ILE A 534 2.69 29.63 -27.36
N ILE A 535 3.69 30.09 -26.61
CA ILE A 535 4.96 30.56 -27.16
C ILE A 535 6.00 29.45 -27.09
N GLY A 536 6.38 28.91 -28.25
CA GLY A 536 7.38 27.85 -28.45
C GLY A 536 6.73 26.52 -28.86
N ALA A 537 7.13 25.97 -30.03
CA ALA A 537 6.70 24.66 -30.51
C ALA A 537 7.75 23.56 -30.21
N GLY A 538 8.41 23.66 -29.06
CA GLY A 538 9.21 22.57 -28.50
C GLY A 538 8.34 21.47 -27.88
N GLN A 539 8.96 20.45 -27.30
CA GLN A 539 8.22 19.32 -26.71
C GLN A 539 7.17 19.72 -25.66
N ALA A 540 7.41 20.79 -24.89
CA ALA A 540 6.48 21.26 -23.87
C ALA A 540 5.26 21.94 -24.49
N GLY A 541 5.46 22.83 -25.46
CA GLY A 541 4.38 23.55 -26.12
C GLY A 541 3.49 22.64 -26.95
N LEU A 542 4.09 21.70 -27.69
CA LEU A 542 3.35 20.69 -28.46
C LEU A 542 2.53 19.76 -27.56
N ALA A 543 3.09 19.32 -26.42
CA ALA A 543 2.35 18.48 -25.47
C ALA A 543 1.16 19.24 -24.86
N THR A 544 1.38 20.47 -24.41
CA THR A 544 0.31 21.32 -23.84
C THR A 544 -0.78 21.61 -24.86
N ALA A 545 -0.41 22.00 -26.09
CA ALA A 545 -1.37 22.24 -27.16
C ALA A 545 -2.21 21.01 -27.48
N ALA A 546 -1.59 19.83 -27.58
CA ALA A 546 -2.32 18.60 -27.84
C ALA A 546 -3.35 18.27 -26.75
N GLN A 547 -3.01 18.49 -25.48
CA GLN A 547 -3.94 18.28 -24.37
C GLN A 547 -5.11 19.27 -24.40
N LEU A 548 -4.83 20.56 -24.59
CA LEU A 548 -5.85 21.61 -24.69
C LEU A 548 -6.77 21.41 -25.92
N HIS A 549 -6.19 21.06 -27.06
CA HIS A 549 -6.93 20.77 -28.30
C HIS A 549 -7.86 19.56 -28.11
N GLN A 550 -7.39 18.50 -27.44
CA GLN A 550 -8.21 17.32 -27.15
C GLN A 550 -9.38 17.62 -26.19
N LEU A 551 -9.25 18.66 -25.36
CA LEU A 551 -10.32 19.20 -24.52
C LEU A 551 -11.27 20.14 -25.27
N GLY A 552 -11.04 20.38 -26.58
CA GLY A 552 -11.90 21.21 -27.44
C GLY A 552 -11.58 22.70 -27.41
N LEU A 553 -10.44 23.11 -26.84
CA LEU A 553 -10.03 24.51 -26.81
C LEU A 553 -9.37 24.95 -28.12
N ASN A 554 -9.61 26.19 -28.52
CA ASN A 554 -8.97 26.83 -29.66
C ASN A 554 -7.58 27.34 -29.27
N VAL A 555 -6.54 26.71 -29.81
CA VAL A 555 -5.14 26.92 -29.40
C VAL A 555 -4.27 27.28 -30.60
N CYS A 556 -3.43 28.30 -30.45
CA CYS A 556 -2.41 28.68 -31.43
C CYS A 556 -1.01 28.59 -30.81
N ILE A 557 -0.06 27.96 -31.53
CA ILE A 557 1.34 27.85 -31.12
C ILE A 557 2.21 28.74 -32.01
N ILE A 558 3.07 29.55 -31.40
CA ILE A 558 4.01 30.43 -32.10
C ILE A 558 5.43 29.87 -32.01
N GLU A 559 6.09 29.71 -33.16
CA GLU A 559 7.45 29.19 -33.25
C GLU A 559 8.33 30.10 -34.12
N ARG A 560 9.47 30.54 -33.55
CA ARG A 560 10.41 31.43 -34.24
C ARG A 560 11.20 30.72 -35.33
N ASN A 561 11.47 29.43 -35.16
CA ASN A 561 12.24 28.66 -36.13
C ASN A 561 11.40 28.37 -37.37
N SER A 562 12.08 28.11 -38.49
CA SER A 562 11.43 27.76 -39.75
C SER A 562 10.62 26.48 -39.69
N ARG A 563 11.09 25.51 -38.89
CA ARG A 563 10.46 24.20 -38.75
C ARG A 563 10.35 23.83 -37.28
N VAL A 564 9.28 23.12 -36.96
CA VAL A 564 9.14 22.44 -35.67
C VAL A 564 10.24 21.39 -35.55
N GLY A 565 10.84 21.27 -34.36
CA GLY A 565 11.96 20.36 -34.11
C GLY A 565 13.35 20.93 -34.41
N ASP A 566 13.47 22.11 -35.04
CA ASP A 566 14.77 22.77 -35.28
C ASP A 566 15.63 22.98 -34.01
N PRO A 567 15.08 23.24 -32.80
CA PRO A 567 15.87 23.26 -31.57
C PRO A 567 16.64 21.96 -31.26
N TRP A 568 16.16 20.81 -31.76
CA TRP A 568 16.85 19.52 -31.69
C TRP A 568 17.80 19.34 -32.87
N ARG A 569 17.34 19.67 -34.08
CA ARG A 569 18.09 19.54 -35.33
C ARG A 569 19.37 20.39 -35.37
N ASN A 570 19.32 21.53 -34.71
CA ASN A 570 20.43 22.47 -34.60
C ASN A 570 21.37 22.18 -33.42
N ARG A 571 21.36 20.98 -32.83
CA ARG A 571 22.38 20.56 -31.85
C ARG A 571 23.50 19.77 -32.53
N TYR A 572 24.51 19.38 -31.76
CA TYR A 572 25.61 18.58 -32.28
C TYR A 572 25.13 17.22 -32.79
N GLU A 573 25.70 16.74 -33.89
CA GLU A 573 25.22 15.58 -34.66
C GLU A 573 25.18 14.29 -33.83
N SER A 574 26.13 14.14 -32.91
CA SER A 574 26.22 12.96 -32.04
C SER A 574 25.16 12.91 -30.93
N LEU A 575 24.27 13.91 -30.83
CA LEU A 575 23.24 13.95 -29.80
C LEU A 575 22.22 12.82 -29.99
N GLN A 576 22.08 12.02 -28.94
CA GLN A 576 21.06 10.98 -28.80
C GLN A 576 20.36 11.13 -27.45
N PHE A 577 19.24 10.44 -27.28
CA PHE A 577 18.59 10.41 -25.97
C PHE A 577 19.49 9.79 -24.89
N ASN A 578 19.45 10.41 -23.71
CA ASN A 578 20.08 9.86 -22.50
C ASN A 578 19.21 8.76 -21.86
N THR A 579 17.90 8.77 -22.11
CA THR A 579 16.90 7.83 -21.58
C THR A 579 16.27 7.00 -22.71
N PRO A 580 15.72 5.80 -22.42
CA PRO A 580 15.04 5.00 -23.44
C PRO A 580 13.86 5.74 -24.08
N LYS A 581 13.60 5.50 -25.36
CA LYS A 581 12.50 6.13 -26.13
C LYS A 581 11.14 5.99 -25.43
N ASP A 582 10.89 4.85 -24.81
CA ASP A 582 9.62 4.54 -24.13
C ASP A 582 9.37 5.45 -22.91
N PHE A 583 10.45 5.89 -22.26
CA PHE A 583 10.38 6.87 -21.17
C PHE A 583 10.10 8.28 -21.70
N SER A 584 10.36 8.55 -22.98
CA SER A 584 10.42 9.88 -23.58
C SER A 584 9.33 10.16 -24.63
N HIS A 585 8.28 9.36 -24.71
CA HIS A 585 7.12 9.65 -25.59
C HIS A 585 6.45 11.01 -25.28
N LEU A 586 5.83 11.59 -26.31
CA LEU A 586 4.81 12.63 -26.16
C LEU A 586 3.40 12.01 -26.10
N PRO A 587 2.39 12.73 -25.58
CA PRO A 587 1.02 12.20 -25.53
C PRO A 587 0.46 11.97 -26.94
N TYR A 588 -0.49 11.03 -27.09
CA TYR A 588 -1.25 10.74 -28.33
C TYR A 588 -0.49 10.20 -29.55
N PHE A 589 0.79 10.53 -29.72
CA PHE A 589 1.60 10.06 -30.85
C PHE A 589 2.97 9.54 -30.37
N PRO A 590 3.05 8.26 -29.94
CA PRO A 590 4.29 7.66 -29.46
C PRO A 590 5.32 7.50 -30.58
N PHE A 591 6.57 7.27 -30.19
CA PHE A 591 7.64 6.97 -31.13
C PHE A 591 7.43 5.56 -31.73
N PRO A 592 7.82 5.32 -32.99
CA PRO A 592 7.72 4.01 -33.62
C PRO A 592 8.47 2.90 -32.86
N ASP A 593 7.92 1.69 -32.88
CA ASP A 593 8.46 0.52 -32.18
C ASP A 593 9.82 0.03 -32.74
N ASP A 594 10.06 0.25 -34.03
CA ASP A 594 11.30 -0.12 -34.73
C ASP A 594 12.47 0.86 -34.51
N TRP A 595 12.21 2.03 -33.92
CA TRP A 595 13.26 2.99 -33.60
C TRP A 595 14.29 2.44 -32.61
N PRO A 596 15.56 2.89 -32.70
CA PRO A 596 16.57 2.60 -31.70
C PRO A 596 16.10 3.01 -30.30
N MET A 597 16.52 2.25 -29.27
CA MET A 597 16.20 2.54 -27.88
C MET A 597 16.59 3.97 -27.45
N PHE A 598 17.69 4.49 -28.00
CA PHE A 598 18.16 5.86 -27.80
C PHE A 598 18.18 6.59 -29.15
N PRO A 599 17.05 7.17 -29.59
CA PRO A 599 16.96 7.80 -30.90
C PRO A 599 17.87 9.04 -30.99
N SER A 600 18.30 9.36 -32.20
CA SER A 600 19.10 10.57 -32.50
C SER A 600 18.23 11.83 -32.43
N ALA A 601 18.88 12.97 -32.23
CA ALA A 601 18.21 14.27 -32.26
C ALA A 601 17.44 14.51 -33.56
N THR A 602 17.94 14.03 -34.70
CA THR A 602 17.28 14.15 -36.01
C THR A 602 15.98 13.36 -36.07
N LEU A 603 15.96 12.09 -35.62
CA LEU A 603 14.74 11.29 -35.57
C LEU A 603 13.68 11.99 -34.71
N VAL A 604 14.09 12.48 -33.54
CA VAL A 604 13.20 13.19 -32.61
C VAL A 604 12.65 14.46 -33.24
N ALA A 605 13.50 15.26 -33.89
CA ALA A 605 13.10 16.48 -34.57
C ALA A 605 12.05 16.19 -35.67
N ASP A 606 12.26 15.14 -36.48
CA ASP A 606 11.32 14.74 -37.53
C ASP A 606 9.99 14.25 -36.97
N HIS A 607 9.99 13.61 -35.80
CA HIS A 607 8.76 13.22 -35.11
C HIS A 607 8.00 14.40 -34.55
N LEU A 608 8.70 15.36 -33.93
CA LEU A 608 8.09 16.61 -33.45
C LEU A 608 7.47 17.42 -34.59
N GLU A 609 8.08 17.39 -35.78
CA GLU A 609 7.57 18.09 -36.97
C GLU A 609 6.27 17.47 -37.52
N LYS A 610 6.14 16.14 -37.48
CA LYS A 610 4.92 15.42 -37.86
C LYS A 610 3.81 15.52 -36.84
N TYR A 611 4.17 15.66 -35.56
CA TYR A 611 3.25 15.67 -34.42
C TYR A 611 2.06 16.65 -34.58
N PRO A 612 2.26 17.96 -34.85
CA PRO A 612 1.14 18.89 -35.04
C PRO A 612 0.33 18.60 -36.31
N GLN A 613 0.93 18.04 -37.36
CA GLN A 613 0.23 17.68 -38.60
C GLN A 613 -0.76 16.52 -38.38
N ILE A 614 -0.35 15.52 -37.60
CA ILE A 614 -1.16 14.34 -37.28
C ILE A 614 -2.29 14.70 -36.32
N LEU A 615 -2.03 15.57 -35.35
CA LEU A 615 -3.00 15.97 -34.33
C LEU A 615 -3.83 17.20 -34.71
N GLY A 616 -3.59 17.82 -35.86
CA GLY A 616 -4.35 19.00 -36.33
C GLY A 616 -4.11 20.27 -35.51
N LEU A 617 -2.90 20.48 -34.99
CA LEU A 617 -2.57 21.65 -34.17
C LEU A 617 -2.19 22.87 -35.04
N ASP A 618 -2.67 24.07 -34.68
CA ASP A 618 -2.28 25.33 -35.33
C ASP A 618 -0.90 25.77 -34.84
N VAL A 619 0.12 25.61 -35.69
CA VAL A 619 1.50 26.04 -35.43
C VAL A 619 1.95 27.04 -36.47
N ARG A 620 2.26 28.25 -36.03
CA ARG A 620 2.78 29.35 -36.86
C ARG A 620 4.29 29.44 -36.70
N THR A 621 5.02 28.81 -37.63
CA THR A 621 6.49 28.85 -37.70
C THR A 621 7.01 30.16 -38.28
N SER A 622 8.32 30.37 -38.27
CA SER A 622 8.98 31.59 -38.76
C SER A 622 8.37 32.88 -38.17
N THR A 623 7.86 32.81 -36.94
CA THR A 623 7.09 33.88 -36.31
C THR A 623 7.62 34.12 -34.90
N GLU A 624 8.10 35.34 -34.64
CA GLU A 624 8.66 35.75 -33.37
C GLU A 624 7.64 36.56 -32.57
N THR A 625 7.52 36.25 -31.27
CA THR A 625 6.75 37.07 -30.33
C THR A 625 7.60 38.25 -29.88
N THR A 626 7.17 39.45 -30.23
CA THR A 626 7.89 40.69 -29.91
C THR A 626 7.40 41.33 -28.63
N ARG A 627 6.10 41.19 -28.32
CA ARG A 627 5.49 41.71 -27.09
C ARG A 627 4.23 40.93 -26.71
N ALA A 628 3.98 40.76 -25.42
CA ALA A 628 2.71 40.27 -24.90
C ALA A 628 2.24 41.15 -23.72
N VAL A 629 1.00 41.63 -23.79
CA VAL A 629 0.40 42.55 -22.81
C VAL A 629 -0.90 41.96 -22.29
N TYR A 630 -1.08 42.00 -20.97
CA TYR A 630 -2.32 41.56 -20.33
C TYR A 630 -3.25 42.76 -20.07
N ASP A 631 -4.50 42.62 -20.46
CA ASP A 631 -5.57 43.53 -20.09
C ASP A 631 -6.39 42.90 -18.95
N GLY A 632 -6.16 43.36 -17.72
CA GLY A 632 -6.87 42.87 -16.54
C GLY A 632 -8.36 43.24 -16.51
N ALA A 633 -8.81 44.27 -17.24
CA ALA A 633 -10.22 44.64 -17.31
C ALA A 633 -11.00 43.66 -18.19
N ASN A 634 -10.43 43.28 -19.33
CA ASN A 634 -11.04 42.33 -20.27
C ASN A 634 -10.61 40.87 -20.02
N LYS A 635 -9.63 40.65 -19.14
CA LYS A 635 -9.00 39.35 -18.88
C LYS A 635 -8.54 38.64 -20.15
N THR A 636 -7.80 39.38 -20.97
CA THR A 636 -7.26 38.92 -22.26
C THR A 636 -5.80 39.32 -22.45
N TRP A 637 -5.07 38.46 -23.16
CA TRP A 637 -3.70 38.70 -23.62
C TRP A 637 -3.71 39.20 -25.05
N THR A 638 -3.02 40.29 -25.31
CA THR A 638 -2.68 40.78 -26.65
C THR A 638 -1.23 40.42 -26.97
N VAL A 639 -1.01 39.53 -27.94
CA VAL A 639 0.31 39.01 -28.33
C VAL A 639 0.70 39.58 -29.69
N GLN A 640 1.77 40.37 -29.74
CA GLN A 640 2.31 40.99 -30.95
C GLN A 640 3.38 40.11 -31.57
N LEU A 641 3.20 39.80 -32.85
CA LEU A 641 4.00 38.87 -33.62
C LEU A 641 4.72 39.59 -34.77
N GLN A 642 5.90 39.10 -35.11
CA GLN A 642 6.64 39.48 -36.30
C GLN A 642 7.03 38.23 -37.08
N HIS A 643 6.61 38.14 -38.34
CA HIS A 643 7.01 37.07 -39.24
C HIS A 643 8.43 37.32 -39.78
N SER A 644 9.07 36.27 -40.30
CA SER A 644 10.41 36.36 -40.87
C SER A 644 10.54 37.31 -42.07
N ASP A 645 9.43 37.61 -42.76
CA ASP A 645 9.37 38.60 -43.84
C ASP A 645 9.23 40.06 -43.34
N GLY A 646 9.18 40.24 -42.01
CA GLY A 646 9.04 41.53 -41.34
C GLY A 646 7.59 41.98 -41.13
N SER A 647 6.60 41.27 -41.69
CA SER A 647 5.19 41.57 -41.45
C SER A 647 4.80 41.35 -39.99
N LYS A 648 3.81 42.12 -39.52
CA LYS A 648 3.39 42.10 -38.11
C LYS A 648 1.92 41.77 -38.01
N CYS A 649 1.56 40.96 -37.02
CA CYS A 649 0.18 40.69 -36.67
C CYS A 649 0.01 40.60 -35.15
N THR A 650 -1.24 40.62 -34.70
CA THR A 650 -1.58 40.56 -33.28
C THR A 650 -2.62 39.48 -33.06
N LEU A 651 -2.44 38.69 -32.00
CA LEU A 651 -3.40 37.68 -31.56
C LEU A 651 -3.95 38.04 -30.19
N ASN A 652 -5.24 37.76 -29.99
CA ASN A 652 -5.88 37.92 -28.69
C ASN A 652 -6.23 36.54 -28.11
N SER A 653 -5.90 36.32 -26.84
CA SER A 653 -6.18 35.06 -26.16
C SER A 653 -6.67 35.23 -24.72
N SER A 654 -7.38 34.25 -24.17
CA SER A 654 -7.71 34.26 -22.73
C SER A 654 -6.51 33.87 -21.88
N HIS A 655 -5.74 32.86 -22.29
CA HIS A 655 -4.53 32.41 -21.57
C HIS A 655 -3.27 32.49 -22.43
N LEU A 656 -2.14 32.71 -21.76
CA LEU A 656 -0.80 32.65 -22.36
C LEU A 656 0.04 31.56 -21.70
N VAL A 657 0.61 30.66 -22.50
CA VAL A 657 1.56 29.63 -22.03
C VAL A 657 2.94 29.91 -22.62
N ILE A 658 3.96 30.05 -21.77
CA ILE A 658 5.36 30.17 -22.19
C ILE A 658 6.00 28.79 -22.14
N ALA A 659 6.40 28.27 -23.30
CA ALA A 659 6.91 26.91 -23.50
C ALA A 659 8.25 26.86 -24.26
N THR A 660 9.10 27.87 -24.04
CA THR A 660 10.39 28.08 -24.73
C THR A 660 11.53 27.18 -24.25
N GLY A 661 11.27 26.17 -23.42
CA GLY A 661 12.23 25.11 -23.07
C GLY A 661 13.17 25.45 -21.91
N VAL A 662 14.45 25.05 -22.00
CA VAL A 662 15.48 25.30 -20.95
C VAL A 662 15.69 26.80 -20.71
N ASP A 663 15.31 27.63 -21.68
CA ASP A 663 15.27 29.09 -21.59
C ASP A 663 14.39 29.58 -20.42
N ILE A 664 13.42 28.78 -19.96
CA ILE A 664 12.59 29.09 -18.78
C ILE A 664 13.34 28.83 -17.46
N LEU A 665 14.34 27.93 -17.46
CA LEU A 665 15.07 27.48 -16.25
C LEU A 665 16.49 28.06 -16.13
N GLY A 666 17.08 28.49 -17.24
CA GLY A 666 18.45 29.00 -17.28
C GLY A 666 18.63 30.18 -18.24
N GLY A 667 17.55 30.66 -18.85
CA GLY A 667 17.56 31.82 -19.73
C GLY A 667 18.21 31.60 -21.10
N GLN A 668 18.12 32.57 -22.01
CA GLN A 668 18.50 32.37 -23.43
C GLN A 668 19.99 32.60 -23.71
N LYS A 669 20.71 33.29 -22.82
CA LYS A 669 22.06 33.76 -23.10
C LYS A 669 23.10 32.69 -22.69
N PRO A 670 23.91 32.17 -23.64
CA PRO A 670 24.98 31.23 -23.31
C PRO A 670 25.94 31.79 -22.27
N LYS A 671 26.25 31.00 -21.24
CA LYS A 671 27.10 31.45 -20.14
C LYS A 671 28.57 31.25 -20.51
N ILE A 672 29.23 32.31 -20.95
CA ILE A 672 30.69 32.31 -21.14
C ILE A 672 31.35 32.82 -19.84
N PRO A 673 32.09 31.98 -19.09
CA PRO A 673 32.75 32.42 -17.86
C PRO A 673 33.85 33.44 -18.17
N GLN A 674 33.95 34.46 -17.32
CA GLN A 674 35.04 35.43 -17.38
C GLN A 674 36.30 34.78 -16.78
N LEU A 675 37.26 34.46 -17.65
CA LEU A 675 38.57 33.91 -17.26
C LEU A 675 39.65 34.97 -17.49
N PRO A 676 40.63 35.12 -16.58
CA PRO A 676 41.78 35.98 -16.83
C PRO A 676 42.44 35.63 -18.17
N GLY A 677 42.68 36.63 -19.02
CA GLY A 677 43.29 36.42 -20.34
C GLY A 677 42.40 35.83 -21.43
N LEU A 678 41.08 35.71 -21.22
CA LEU A 678 40.14 35.19 -22.23
C LEU A 678 40.24 35.94 -23.58
N THR A 679 40.37 37.26 -23.56
CA THR A 679 40.56 38.09 -24.76
C THR A 679 41.92 37.93 -25.42
N ASN A 680 42.90 37.35 -24.71
CA ASN A 680 44.27 37.15 -25.20
C ASN A 680 44.43 35.82 -25.93
N PHE A 681 43.49 34.88 -25.78
CA PHE A 681 43.51 33.59 -26.47
C PHE A 681 43.33 33.78 -27.98
N ARG A 682 44.27 33.29 -28.79
CA ARG A 682 44.27 33.45 -30.26
C ARG A 682 43.57 32.31 -31.00
N GLY A 683 43.23 31.24 -30.29
CA GLY A 683 42.44 30.14 -30.82
C GLY A 683 40.97 30.49 -30.96
N THR A 684 40.16 29.49 -31.27
CA THR A 684 38.71 29.66 -31.43
C THR A 684 37.96 29.40 -30.13
N ILE A 685 36.94 30.21 -29.85
CA ILE A 685 36.09 30.06 -28.67
C ILE A 685 34.65 29.82 -29.13
N PHE A 686 34.04 28.76 -28.65
CA PHE A 686 32.64 28.42 -28.93
C PHE A 686 31.89 28.15 -27.63
N HIS A 687 30.57 28.37 -27.65
CA HIS A 687 29.68 27.70 -26.72
C HIS A 687 29.19 26.39 -27.33
N SER A 688 28.85 25.41 -26.49
CA SER A 688 28.31 24.11 -26.91
C SER A 688 27.10 24.20 -27.85
N THR A 689 26.32 25.28 -27.77
CA THR A 689 25.19 25.56 -28.67
C THR A 689 25.59 25.86 -30.13
N ALA A 690 26.85 26.21 -30.38
CA ALA A 690 27.40 26.42 -31.72
C ALA A 690 28.10 25.18 -32.30
N VAL A 691 28.23 24.10 -31.51
CA VAL A 691 28.83 22.85 -31.96
C VAL A 691 27.83 22.09 -32.83
N ARG A 692 28.26 21.69 -34.03
CA ARG A 692 27.47 20.91 -34.99
C ARG A 692 28.17 19.60 -35.31
N ASP A 693 29.34 19.70 -35.94
CA ASP A 693 30.15 18.58 -36.36
C ASP A 693 31.49 18.59 -35.62
N ALA A 694 31.87 17.46 -35.01
CA ALA A 694 33.14 17.33 -34.31
C ALA A 694 34.36 17.19 -35.25
N HIS A 695 34.16 16.78 -36.51
CA HIS A 695 35.23 16.61 -37.50
C HIS A 695 35.97 17.89 -37.83
N GLN A 696 35.35 19.06 -37.61
CA GLN A 696 36.00 20.36 -37.80
C GLN A 696 37.24 20.56 -36.89
N TRP A 697 37.40 19.74 -35.83
CA TRP A 697 38.53 19.78 -34.91
C TRP A 697 39.47 18.58 -35.00
N MET A 698 39.40 17.81 -36.10
CA MET A 698 40.36 16.74 -36.36
C MET A 698 41.81 17.28 -36.32
N GLY A 699 42.68 16.61 -35.57
CA GLY A 699 44.07 17.03 -35.37
C GLY A 699 44.26 18.30 -34.52
N LYS A 700 43.21 18.86 -33.91
CA LYS A 700 43.30 20.04 -33.02
C LYS A 700 43.34 19.65 -31.54
N ARG A 701 43.93 20.51 -30.71
CA ARG A 701 43.88 20.40 -29.24
C ARG A 701 42.68 21.18 -28.73
N VAL A 702 41.71 20.49 -28.15
CA VAL A 702 40.42 21.07 -27.75
C VAL A 702 40.25 20.98 -26.23
N VAL A 703 39.92 22.11 -25.62
CA VAL A 703 39.58 22.18 -24.19
C VAL A 703 38.09 22.43 -24.04
N VAL A 704 37.38 21.54 -23.34
CA VAL A 704 35.94 21.64 -23.10
C VAL A 704 35.70 21.98 -21.63
N PHE A 705 35.10 23.14 -21.38
CA PHE A 705 34.73 23.59 -20.05
C PHE A 705 33.32 23.12 -19.70
N GLY A 706 33.19 22.30 -18.65
CA GLY A 706 31.92 21.76 -18.19
C GLY A 706 31.88 20.23 -18.26
N ALA A 707 31.41 19.63 -17.17
CA ALA A 707 31.32 18.19 -16.99
C ALA A 707 29.85 17.72 -16.90
N GLY A 708 28.90 18.44 -17.49
CA GLY A 708 27.52 17.93 -17.64
C GLY A 708 27.36 17.00 -18.86
N CYS A 709 26.13 16.64 -19.23
CA CYS A 709 25.86 15.80 -20.40
C CYS A 709 26.50 16.35 -21.69
N SER A 710 26.22 17.61 -22.06
CA SER A 710 26.79 18.20 -23.27
C SER A 710 28.32 18.22 -23.28
N GLY A 711 28.96 18.43 -22.12
CA GLY A 711 30.42 18.42 -22.01
C GLY A 711 31.00 17.04 -22.29
N HIS A 712 30.40 15.99 -21.71
CA HIS A 712 30.80 14.60 -21.94
C HIS A 712 30.53 14.16 -23.39
N ASP A 713 29.35 14.47 -23.92
CA ASP A 713 28.97 14.09 -25.29
C ASP A 713 29.91 14.71 -26.33
N ILE A 714 30.23 16.01 -26.17
CA ILE A 714 31.17 16.71 -27.04
C ILE A 714 32.59 16.16 -26.88
N CYS A 715 33.08 15.92 -25.66
CA CYS A 715 34.42 15.34 -25.46
C CYS A 715 34.53 13.96 -26.10
N MET A 716 33.52 13.12 -25.93
CA MET A 716 33.45 11.80 -26.54
C MET A 716 33.44 11.89 -28.07
N ALA A 717 32.67 12.81 -28.65
CA ALA A 717 32.64 13.03 -30.09
C ALA A 717 34.01 13.49 -30.63
N LEU A 718 34.66 14.44 -29.96
CA LEU A 718 36.00 14.93 -30.32
C LEU A 718 37.06 13.82 -30.27
N ALA A 719 37.04 13.00 -29.21
CA ALA A 719 37.98 11.89 -29.06
C ALA A 719 37.78 10.82 -30.16
N LYS A 720 36.52 10.50 -30.49
CA LYS A 720 36.20 9.52 -31.54
C LYS A 720 36.48 10.02 -32.97
N THR A 721 36.36 11.32 -33.22
CA THR A 721 36.57 11.93 -34.54
C THR A 721 38.02 12.32 -34.82
N GLY A 722 38.94 12.12 -33.87
CA GLY A 722 40.38 12.28 -34.08
C GLY A 722 40.94 13.66 -33.75
N ALA A 723 40.38 14.38 -32.77
CA ALA A 723 41.07 15.51 -32.16
C ALA A 723 42.44 15.08 -31.62
N ALA A 724 43.48 15.91 -31.77
CA ALA A 724 44.84 15.56 -31.36
C ALA A 724 44.96 15.40 -29.83
N GLU A 725 44.30 16.29 -29.08
CA GLU A 725 44.13 16.15 -27.63
C GLU A 725 42.77 16.70 -27.20
N VAL A 726 42.12 16.02 -26.25
CA VAL A 726 40.87 16.49 -25.64
C VAL A 726 41.09 16.63 -24.14
N THR A 727 40.80 17.81 -23.59
CA THR A 727 40.84 18.06 -22.14
C THR A 727 39.50 18.59 -21.65
N MET A 728 38.90 17.90 -20.69
CA MET A 728 37.73 18.39 -19.97
C MET A 728 38.16 19.20 -18.74
N VAL A 729 37.53 20.35 -18.53
CA VAL A 729 37.68 21.18 -17.33
C VAL A 729 36.43 21.08 -16.48
N GLN A 730 36.58 20.52 -15.28
CA GLN A 730 35.50 20.33 -14.32
C GLN A 730 35.57 21.37 -13.20
N ARG A 731 34.46 22.05 -12.93
CA ARG A 731 34.37 23.04 -11.84
C ARG A 731 33.96 22.44 -10.50
N SER A 732 33.06 21.47 -10.55
CA SER A 732 32.48 20.81 -9.39
C SER A 732 32.26 19.34 -9.71
N PRO A 733 32.20 18.47 -8.69
CA PRO A 733 31.86 17.06 -8.89
C PRO A 733 30.60 16.91 -9.73
N THR A 734 30.56 15.85 -10.53
CA THR A 734 29.43 15.49 -11.41
C THR A 734 28.91 14.12 -11.01
N ALA A 735 27.61 14.01 -10.81
CA ALA A 735 26.97 12.73 -10.57
C ALA A 735 26.93 11.90 -11.86
N VAL A 736 27.51 10.70 -11.86
CA VAL A 736 27.56 9.83 -13.05
C VAL A 736 26.85 8.52 -12.78
N ILE A 737 25.97 8.12 -13.70
CA ILE A 737 25.32 6.81 -13.71
C ILE A 737 25.53 6.16 -15.07
N SER A 738 25.88 4.88 -15.12
CA SER A 738 25.99 4.20 -16.41
C SER A 738 24.61 3.96 -17.03
N ARG A 739 24.53 4.00 -18.37
CA ARG A 739 23.31 3.64 -19.10
C ARG A 739 22.83 2.22 -18.77
N GLU A 740 23.75 1.27 -18.55
CA GLU A 740 23.41 -0.11 -18.16
C GLU A 740 22.67 -0.14 -16.81
N VAL A 741 23.16 0.62 -15.83
CA VAL A 741 22.53 0.69 -14.50
C VAL A 741 21.22 1.44 -14.56
N LEU A 742 21.15 2.52 -15.34
CA LEU A 742 19.91 3.23 -15.61
C LEU A 742 18.86 2.30 -16.25
N LEU A 743 19.27 1.45 -17.20
CA LEU A 743 18.37 0.51 -17.88
C LEU A 743 17.79 -0.57 -16.95
N LYS A 744 18.47 -0.89 -15.83
CA LYS A 744 17.94 -1.80 -14.80
C LYS A 744 16.78 -1.18 -13.99
N LEU A 745 16.52 0.13 -14.13
CA LEU A 745 15.34 0.79 -13.55
C LEU A 745 14.06 0.59 -14.34
N PHE A 746 14.21 0.46 -15.64
CA PHE A 746 13.13 0.47 -16.58
C PHE A 746 12.45 -0.88 -16.90
N PRO A 747 13.01 -2.11 -16.67
CA PRO A 747 12.50 -3.36 -17.27
C PRO A 747 11.11 -3.81 -16.79
N ASP A 748 10.57 -3.15 -15.76
CA ASP A 748 9.24 -3.43 -15.21
C ASP A 748 8.29 -2.22 -15.29
N LEU A 749 8.77 -1.04 -15.72
CA LEU A 749 7.96 0.18 -15.81
C LEU A 749 7.88 0.73 -17.24
N TYR A 750 8.99 0.78 -17.96
CA TYR A 750 9.07 1.47 -19.26
C TYR A 750 9.70 0.63 -20.37
N THR A 751 10.61 -0.27 -20.03
CA THR A 751 11.18 -1.27 -20.94
C THR A 751 10.73 -2.66 -20.47
N GLY A 752 10.77 -3.69 -21.31
CA GLY A 752 10.39 -5.07 -20.94
C GLY A 752 8.99 -5.52 -21.37
N GLU A 753 8.78 -6.83 -21.44
CA GLU A 753 7.56 -7.45 -21.99
C GLU A 753 6.33 -7.27 -21.09
N ASN A 754 6.53 -7.16 -19.77
CA ASN A 754 5.45 -7.04 -18.79
C ASN A 754 5.23 -5.60 -18.30
N LYS A 755 5.75 -4.60 -19.02
CA LYS A 755 5.60 -3.20 -18.61
C LYS A 755 4.11 -2.79 -18.57
N PRO A 756 3.66 -2.02 -17.57
CA PRO A 756 2.31 -1.48 -17.57
C PRO A 756 2.15 -0.43 -18.68
N PRO A 757 0.90 -0.02 -19.01
CA PRO A 757 0.66 1.11 -19.89
C PRO A 757 1.44 2.36 -19.42
N ILE A 758 1.94 3.17 -20.36
CA ILE A 758 2.88 4.27 -20.07
C ILE A 758 2.34 5.26 -19.03
N ASN A 759 1.05 5.60 -19.08
CA ASN A 759 0.42 6.48 -18.09
C ASN A 759 0.45 5.88 -16.67
N VAL A 760 0.29 4.56 -16.57
CA VAL A 760 0.40 3.82 -15.30
C VAL A 760 1.84 3.79 -14.83
N ALA A 761 2.80 3.60 -15.75
CA ALA A 761 4.23 3.67 -15.44
C ALA A 761 4.63 5.04 -14.88
N ASP A 762 4.12 6.14 -15.49
CA ASP A 762 4.37 7.51 -15.04
C ASP A 762 3.84 7.77 -13.63
N GLU A 763 2.62 7.32 -13.34
CA GLU A 763 2.05 7.37 -11.99
C GLU A 763 2.91 6.61 -10.97
N PHE A 764 3.28 5.37 -11.26
CA PHE A 764 4.14 4.59 -10.36
C PHE A 764 5.51 5.23 -10.19
N TYR A 765 6.07 5.84 -11.25
CA TYR A 765 7.34 6.55 -11.22
C TYR A 765 7.29 7.81 -10.33
N LEU A 766 6.15 8.49 -10.28
CA LEU A 766 5.94 9.70 -9.47
C LEU A 766 5.44 9.41 -8.04
N ALA A 767 5.00 8.19 -7.76
CA ALA A 767 4.38 7.80 -6.49
C ALA A 767 5.35 7.70 -5.28
N LEU A 768 6.66 7.83 -5.48
CA LEU A 768 7.65 7.87 -4.38
C LEU A 768 8.17 9.30 -4.20
N PRO A 769 7.72 10.03 -3.16
CA PRO A 769 8.12 11.41 -2.93
C PRO A 769 9.62 11.56 -2.62
N THR A 770 10.15 12.75 -2.91
CA THR A 770 11.56 13.11 -2.72
C THR A 770 12.08 12.88 -1.29
N PRO A 771 11.32 13.18 -0.21
CA PRO A 771 11.75 12.93 1.18
C PRO A 771 11.79 11.44 1.55
N ILE A 772 10.81 10.64 1.10
CA ILE A 772 10.83 9.18 1.29
C ILE A 772 12.02 8.53 0.57
N SER A 773 12.36 9.06 -0.61
CA SER A 773 13.60 8.68 -1.28
C SER A 773 14.82 9.00 -0.40
N LYS A 774 14.83 10.08 0.41
CA LYS A 774 15.93 10.39 1.38
C LYS A 774 15.97 9.38 2.53
N ILE A 775 14.82 8.91 3.02
CA ILE A 775 14.73 7.93 4.12
C ILE A 775 15.17 6.54 3.66
N LEU A 776 14.72 6.06 2.50
CA LEU A 776 15.21 4.80 1.89
C LEU A 776 16.72 4.84 1.67
N ARG A 777 17.24 5.99 1.21
CA ARG A 777 18.67 6.25 1.11
C ARG A 777 19.36 6.10 2.47
N SER A 778 18.89 6.77 3.52
CA SER A 778 19.51 6.72 4.85
C SER A 778 19.49 5.30 5.48
N ALA A 779 18.35 4.61 5.42
CA ALA A 779 18.18 3.28 6.01
C ALA A 779 19.00 2.19 5.32
N MET A 780 19.21 2.31 4.00
CA MET A 780 20.04 1.36 3.24
C MET A 780 21.53 1.64 3.37
N MET A 781 21.92 2.91 3.53
CA MET A 781 23.31 3.30 3.82
C MET A 781 23.79 2.76 5.18
N GLY A 782 22.90 2.66 6.19
CA GLY A 782 23.22 2.03 7.49
C GLY A 782 23.59 0.54 7.42
N LYS A 783 23.23 -0.17 6.34
CA LYS A 783 23.63 -1.58 6.10
C LYS A 783 24.97 -1.72 5.38
N LEU A 784 25.52 -0.62 4.83
CA LEU A 784 26.82 -0.58 4.14
C LEU A 784 27.99 -0.27 5.09
N ALA A 785 27.70 0.25 6.29
CA ALA A 785 28.68 0.63 7.32
C ALA A 785 29.68 -0.46 7.78
N PRO A 786 29.39 -1.77 7.78
CA PRO A 786 30.36 -2.78 8.20
C PRO A 786 31.53 -3.02 7.21
N LEU A 787 31.46 -2.50 5.98
CA LEU A 787 32.47 -2.69 4.93
C LEU A 787 33.59 -1.62 4.94
N ASP A 788 33.42 -0.54 5.71
CA ASP A 788 34.37 0.59 5.82
C ASP A 788 35.64 0.28 6.62
N ALA A 789 35.66 -0.80 7.41
CA ALA A 789 36.73 -1.05 8.37
C ALA A 789 38.05 -1.61 7.79
N GLN A 790 38.19 -1.76 6.46
CA GLN A 790 39.31 -2.50 5.83
C GLN A 790 40.27 -1.71 4.91
N VAL A 791 40.18 -0.38 4.77
CA VAL A 791 41.14 0.37 3.91
C VAL A 791 41.71 1.61 4.62
N ILE A 792 43.03 1.69 4.73
CA ILE A 792 43.81 2.69 5.51
C ILE A 792 44.69 3.56 4.55
N PRO A 793 45.45 4.58 5.02
CA PRO A 793 45.10 5.98 5.31
C PRO A 793 45.85 6.96 4.39
N SER A 794 45.16 7.88 3.72
CA SER A 794 45.58 9.28 3.51
C SER A 794 44.78 9.88 2.36
N VAL A 795 44.31 11.10 2.60
CA VAL A 795 43.55 12.00 1.71
C VAL A 795 42.03 11.99 1.95
N PRO A 796 41.49 13.03 2.61
CA PRO A 796 40.05 13.19 2.88
C PRO A 796 39.24 13.34 1.60
N LEU A 797 38.18 12.54 1.45
CA LEU A 797 37.26 12.58 0.31
C LEU A 797 36.14 13.62 0.58
N TYR A 798 36.23 14.81 0.01
CA TYR A 798 35.16 15.82 0.05
C TYR A 798 34.01 15.44 -0.91
N LEU A 799 33.06 14.64 -0.40
CA LEU A 799 31.72 14.50 -0.99
C LEU A 799 30.87 15.69 -0.53
N ALA A 800 30.18 16.34 -1.45
CA ALA A 800 29.34 17.50 -1.15
C ALA A 800 28.04 17.10 -0.43
N TYR A 801 28.13 16.85 0.87
CA TYR A 801 27.07 17.15 1.84
C TYR A 801 27.73 17.68 3.12
N GLY A 802 27.48 18.95 3.43
CA GLY A 802 27.72 19.45 4.78
C GLY A 802 26.86 18.62 5.75
N MET A 803 27.54 18.07 6.75
CA MET A 803 27.08 17.14 7.80
C MET A 803 27.22 15.65 7.46
N VAL A 804 28.22 15.06 8.12
CA VAL A 804 28.54 13.63 8.34
C VAL A 804 29.57 13.03 7.37
N ASP A 805 30.79 12.82 7.88
CA ASP A 805 31.94 12.13 7.30
C ASP A 805 31.70 10.61 7.21
N ILE A 806 31.81 9.97 6.03
CA ILE A 806 31.96 8.51 5.89
C ILE A 806 32.80 8.15 4.64
N GLU A 807 33.78 7.24 4.81
CA GLU A 807 34.65 6.62 3.81
C GLU A 807 33.96 5.42 3.08
N ILE A 808 34.61 4.72 2.15
CA ILE A 808 34.02 3.69 1.24
C ILE A 808 34.93 2.43 1.27
N TYR A 809 34.45 1.17 1.19
CA TYR A 809 34.98 0.03 0.33
C TYR A 809 34.15 -1.30 0.40
N THR A 810 34.60 -2.37 -0.30
CA THR A 810 33.90 -3.37 -1.17
C THR A 810 33.77 -4.84 -0.70
N ALA A 811 32.98 -5.69 -1.40
CA ALA A 811 33.26 -7.16 -1.53
C ALA A 811 32.65 -7.85 -2.80
N ASP A 812 33.55 -8.38 -3.65
CA ASP A 812 33.54 -9.57 -4.52
C ASP A 812 32.32 -9.98 -5.38
N SER A 813 32.29 -9.51 -6.63
CA SER A 813 32.42 -10.36 -7.83
C SER A 813 32.48 -9.49 -9.10
N GLU A 814 33.60 -9.61 -9.81
CA GLU A 814 33.89 -9.15 -11.18
C GLU A 814 33.53 -7.69 -11.58
N SER A 815 34.60 -6.86 -11.63
CA SER A 815 34.79 -5.63 -12.43
C SER A 815 34.44 -4.26 -11.81
N VAL A 816 35.27 -3.87 -10.83
CA VAL A 816 35.55 -2.46 -10.50
C VAL A 816 36.95 -2.11 -11.00
N VAL A 817 37.07 -1.12 -11.90
CA VAL A 817 38.37 -0.59 -12.37
C VAL A 817 38.47 0.87 -11.95
N PHE A 818 39.36 1.18 -11.00
CA PHE A 818 39.71 2.55 -10.62
C PHE A 818 41.03 2.95 -11.31
N SER A 819 41.10 4.16 -11.87
CA SER A 819 42.35 4.76 -12.36
C SER A 819 42.89 5.77 -11.34
N SER A 820 44.21 5.78 -11.13
CA SER A 820 44.92 6.32 -9.97
C SER A 820 45.33 7.81 -10.06
N HIS A 821 44.52 8.72 -10.57
CA HIS A 821 44.89 10.16 -10.66
C HIS A 821 43.84 11.12 -10.06
N PRO A 822 44.24 12.30 -9.54
CA PRO A 822 43.37 13.17 -8.73
C PRO A 822 42.28 13.84 -9.60
N GLY A 823 41.03 13.37 -9.49
CA GLY A 823 39.87 13.96 -10.20
C GLY A 823 38.65 13.04 -10.38
N ASN A 824 38.31 12.22 -9.38
CA ASN A 824 37.54 11.00 -9.63
C ASN A 824 36.05 11.19 -10.03
N LEU A 825 35.67 10.57 -11.15
CA LEU A 825 34.31 10.13 -11.46
C LEU A 825 33.94 8.90 -10.59
N ILE A 826 32.70 8.82 -10.11
CA ILE A 826 32.19 7.65 -9.37
C ILE A 826 31.27 6.85 -10.29
N LEU A 827 31.63 5.61 -10.60
CA LEU A 827 30.82 4.68 -11.38
C LEU A 827 30.04 3.75 -10.44
N LEU A 828 28.72 3.86 -10.40
CA LEU A 828 27.85 2.99 -9.59
C LEU A 828 27.47 1.75 -10.40
N LYS A 829 27.75 0.53 -9.91
CA LYS A 829 27.34 -0.76 -10.49
C LYS A 829 26.73 -1.66 -9.40
N GLY A 830 25.77 -2.52 -9.78
CA GLY A 830 25.24 -3.59 -8.90
C GLY A 830 24.23 -3.18 -7.82
N LEU A 831 23.63 -2.00 -7.91
CA LEU A 831 22.70 -1.49 -6.89
C LEU A 831 21.25 -2.02 -7.07
N PRO A 832 20.47 -2.19 -5.99
CA PRO A 832 19.03 -2.49 -6.05
C PRO A 832 18.23 -1.43 -6.84
N SER A 833 17.17 -1.85 -7.53
CA SER A 833 16.43 -0.99 -8.47
C SER A 833 15.77 0.25 -7.83
N ASP A 834 15.37 0.18 -6.57
CA ASP A 834 14.82 1.29 -5.79
C ASP A 834 15.89 2.31 -5.36
N VAL A 835 17.11 1.86 -5.07
CA VAL A 835 18.28 2.73 -4.81
C VAL A 835 18.65 3.49 -6.08
N VAL A 836 18.76 2.77 -7.20
CA VAL A 836 19.08 3.37 -8.50
C VAL A 836 18.00 4.38 -8.90
N ARG A 837 16.72 4.13 -8.57
CA ARG A 837 15.61 5.04 -8.86
C ARG A 837 15.71 6.31 -8.04
N SER A 838 16.09 6.20 -6.78
CA SER A 838 16.32 7.34 -5.88
C SER A 838 17.49 8.21 -6.33
N ILE A 839 18.55 7.61 -6.88
CA ILE A 839 19.69 8.32 -7.48
C ILE A 839 19.27 9.04 -8.77
N PHE A 840 18.51 8.37 -9.64
CA PHE A 840 18.03 8.99 -10.87
C PHE A 840 17.07 10.16 -10.61
N LEU A 841 16.15 10.03 -9.65
CA LEU A 841 15.29 11.14 -9.21
C LEU A 841 16.10 12.29 -8.62
N TRP A 842 17.22 12.01 -7.94
CA TRP A 842 18.14 13.06 -7.48
C TRP A 842 18.90 13.72 -8.64
N MET A 843 19.30 12.98 -9.66
CA MET A 843 19.89 13.57 -10.86
C MET A 843 18.88 14.47 -11.59
N LEU A 844 17.60 14.06 -11.65
CA LEU A 844 16.52 14.91 -12.15
C LEU A 844 16.32 16.15 -11.26
N HIS A 845 16.47 16.00 -9.93
CA HIS A 845 16.48 17.13 -9.01
C HIS A 845 17.65 18.09 -9.29
N LEU A 846 18.85 17.59 -9.62
CA LEU A 846 19.97 18.43 -10.06
C LEU A 846 19.66 19.16 -11.38
N LEU A 847 18.98 18.51 -12.33
CA LEU A 847 18.50 19.16 -13.54
C LEU A 847 17.58 20.36 -13.20
N ILE A 848 16.59 20.15 -12.33
CA ILE A 848 15.61 21.18 -12.00
C ILE A 848 16.24 22.32 -11.17
N ARG A 849 17.14 22.00 -10.22
CA ARG A 849 17.77 23.01 -9.35
C ARG A 849 18.94 23.75 -9.99
N ARG A 850 19.72 23.09 -10.84
CA ARG A 850 21.01 23.61 -11.34
C ARG A 850 21.11 23.61 -12.87
N ALA A 851 20.12 23.09 -13.59
CA ALA A 851 20.18 22.87 -15.04
C ALA A 851 21.44 22.10 -15.49
N GLY A 852 21.96 21.20 -14.62
CA GLY A 852 23.20 20.45 -14.86
C GLY A 852 23.77 19.78 -13.60
N GLY A 853 25.00 19.30 -13.68
CA GLY A 853 25.71 18.65 -12.55
C GLY A 853 25.56 17.12 -12.49
N TYR A 854 25.00 16.52 -13.53
CA TYR A 854 24.92 15.07 -13.70
C TYR A 854 25.29 14.67 -15.13
N TYR A 855 25.57 13.39 -15.33
CA TYR A 855 25.82 12.76 -16.63
C TYR A 855 25.35 11.30 -16.60
N ILE A 856 24.69 10.86 -17.67
CA ILE A 856 24.34 9.46 -17.90
C ILE A 856 25.38 8.91 -18.85
N ASP A 857 26.22 8.01 -18.36
CA ASP A 857 27.37 7.55 -19.10
C ASP A 857 27.03 6.67 -20.29
N GLN A 858 27.38 7.20 -21.46
CA GLN A 858 27.28 6.55 -22.77
C GLN A 858 28.64 6.03 -23.28
N GLY A 859 29.69 6.08 -22.44
CA GLY A 859 31.04 5.60 -22.75
C GLY A 859 32.14 6.66 -22.58
N CYS A 860 31.79 7.93 -22.34
CA CYS A 860 32.77 8.99 -22.09
C CYS A 860 33.61 8.71 -20.84
N SER A 861 33.05 8.11 -19.78
CA SER A 861 33.84 7.83 -18.56
C SER A 861 34.97 6.86 -18.83
N GLY A 862 34.77 5.87 -19.72
CA GLY A 862 35.83 4.94 -20.13
C GLY A 862 36.98 5.62 -20.87
N LEU A 863 36.67 6.63 -21.70
CA LEU A 863 37.66 7.44 -22.40
C LEU A 863 38.42 8.39 -21.45
N ILE A 864 37.78 8.83 -20.36
CA ILE A 864 38.47 9.58 -19.31
C ILE A 864 39.40 8.63 -18.53
N ALA A 865 38.89 7.46 -18.12
CA ALA A 865 39.63 6.49 -17.32
C ALA A 865 40.88 5.93 -18.03
N ASN A 866 40.81 5.76 -19.35
CA ASN A 866 41.96 5.30 -20.14
C ASN A 866 42.90 6.43 -20.61
N GLY A 867 42.63 7.68 -20.23
CA GLY A 867 43.45 8.85 -20.55
C GLY A 867 43.25 9.44 -21.96
N SER A 868 42.34 8.91 -22.77
CA SER A 868 42.01 9.49 -24.10
C SER A 868 41.39 10.88 -23.98
N ILE A 869 40.70 11.15 -22.88
CA ILE A 869 40.22 12.48 -22.50
C ILE A 869 40.89 12.85 -21.18
N LYS A 870 41.69 13.93 -21.19
CA LYS A 870 42.35 14.44 -19.99
C LYS A 870 41.34 15.19 -19.12
N LEU A 871 41.49 15.16 -17.80
CA LEU A 871 40.65 15.92 -16.86
C LEU A 871 41.49 16.94 -16.09
N ARG A 872 40.96 18.16 -15.93
CA ARG A 872 41.56 19.26 -15.16
C ARG A 872 40.52 19.96 -14.30
N GLN A 873 40.94 20.46 -13.13
CA GLN A 873 40.06 21.21 -12.22
C GLN A 873 40.01 22.68 -12.61
N TYR A 874 38.81 23.27 -12.65
CA TYR A 874 38.61 24.67 -13.02
C TYR A 874 39.40 25.63 -12.11
N ASN A 875 39.43 25.35 -10.81
CA ASN A 875 40.11 26.20 -9.82
C ASN A 875 41.63 26.18 -9.94
N SER A 876 42.20 25.24 -10.71
CA SER A 876 43.63 25.22 -11.00
C SER A 876 44.01 26.17 -12.12
N ILE A 877 43.07 26.82 -12.81
CA ILE A 877 43.37 27.73 -13.93
C ILE A 877 43.78 29.10 -13.38
N GLU A 878 44.98 29.55 -13.75
CA GLU A 878 45.46 30.89 -13.44
C GLU A 878 45.02 31.89 -14.51
N ALA A 879 45.28 31.59 -15.79
CA ALA A 879 44.90 32.43 -16.92
C ALA A 879 44.86 31.68 -18.27
N LEU A 880 44.16 32.25 -19.23
CA LEU A 880 44.28 31.94 -20.64
C LEU A 880 45.42 32.74 -21.25
N VAL A 881 46.23 32.07 -22.08
CA VAL A 881 47.38 32.64 -22.80
C VAL A 881 47.19 32.48 -24.30
N PRO A 882 47.93 33.19 -25.18
CA PRO A 882 47.66 33.19 -26.61
C PRO A 882 47.46 31.83 -27.28
N ASN A 883 48.18 30.79 -26.84
CA ASN A 883 48.12 29.45 -27.44
C ASN A 883 47.70 28.35 -26.43
N GLY A 884 47.00 28.69 -25.34
CA GLY A 884 46.64 27.71 -24.32
C GLY A 884 46.16 28.26 -22.98
N ILE A 885 46.36 27.46 -21.95
CA ILE A 885 45.95 27.71 -20.56
C ILE A 885 47.17 27.55 -19.66
N ILE A 886 47.35 28.44 -18.69
CA ILE A 886 48.32 28.28 -17.60
C ILE A 886 47.58 27.99 -16.30
N PHE A 887 48.10 27.03 -15.54
CA PHE A 887 47.55 26.61 -14.25
C PHE A 887 48.36 27.21 -13.10
N THR A 888 47.76 27.26 -11.91
CA THR A 888 48.33 27.83 -10.68
C THR A 888 49.61 27.13 -10.20
N ASP A 889 49.86 25.91 -10.68
CA ASP A 889 51.10 25.16 -10.43
C ASP A 889 52.20 25.43 -11.48
N GLY A 890 51.96 26.37 -12.41
CA GLY A 890 52.85 26.74 -13.51
C GLY A 890 52.77 25.83 -14.74
N GLN A 891 51.98 24.75 -14.72
CA GLN A 891 51.79 23.90 -15.90
C GLN A 891 51.10 24.66 -17.03
N LYS A 892 51.45 24.33 -18.28
CA LYS A 892 50.84 24.90 -19.49
C LYS A 892 50.15 23.80 -20.29
N LEU A 893 48.89 24.03 -20.66
CA LEU A 893 48.13 23.20 -21.57
C LEU A 893 47.92 23.95 -22.88
N ALA A 894 48.47 23.45 -23.97
CA ALA A 894 48.26 24.06 -25.28
C ALA A 894 46.84 23.76 -25.78
N ALA A 895 46.19 24.76 -26.38
CA ALA A 895 44.82 24.66 -26.88
C ALA A 895 44.66 25.47 -28.16
N ASP A 896 44.04 24.87 -29.18
CA ASP A 896 43.67 25.51 -30.44
C ASP A 896 42.21 25.99 -30.40
N THR A 897 41.36 25.30 -29.62
CA THR A 897 39.95 25.60 -29.43
C THR A 897 39.52 25.44 -27.98
N ILE A 898 38.66 26.35 -27.52
CA ILE A 898 37.95 26.26 -26.25
C ILE A 898 36.45 26.15 -26.51
N ILE A 899 35.80 25.13 -25.94
CA ILE A 899 34.36 24.94 -25.99
C ILE A 899 33.77 25.09 -24.60
N PHE A 900 32.88 26.05 -24.42
CA PHE A 900 32.14 26.24 -23.18
C PHE A 900 30.83 25.44 -23.19
N ALA A 901 30.78 24.37 -22.40
CA ALA A 901 29.58 23.58 -22.09
C ALA A 901 29.07 23.93 -20.68
N THR A 902 28.92 25.23 -20.43
CA THR A 902 28.73 25.84 -19.10
C THR A 902 27.29 26.28 -18.81
N GLY A 903 26.35 25.92 -19.68
CA GLY A 903 24.93 26.25 -19.54
C GLY A 903 24.61 27.69 -19.93
N PHE A 904 23.54 28.23 -19.37
CA PHE A 904 22.99 29.55 -19.69
C PHE A 904 22.97 30.47 -18.45
N GLU A 905 22.82 31.79 -18.66
CA GLU A 905 22.76 32.79 -17.59
C GLU A 905 21.42 32.76 -16.84
N ALA A 906 21.47 32.34 -15.57
CA ALA A 906 20.30 32.16 -14.70
C ALA A 906 19.41 33.40 -14.51
N ASP A 907 19.95 34.61 -14.71
CA ASP A 907 19.22 35.88 -14.54
C ASP A 907 18.63 36.43 -15.86
N SER A 908 18.72 35.68 -16.97
CA SER A 908 18.07 36.14 -18.20
C SER A 908 16.57 35.88 -18.17
N LYS A 909 15.78 36.96 -18.25
CA LYS A 909 14.31 36.94 -18.23
C LYS A 909 13.80 35.88 -19.24
N PRO A 910 13.02 34.87 -18.81
CA PRO A 910 12.49 33.80 -19.67
C PRO A 910 11.75 34.29 -20.92
N ALA A 911 11.23 35.51 -20.86
CA ALA A 911 10.47 36.15 -21.92
C ALA A 911 10.73 37.65 -21.95
N ALA A 912 11.74 38.09 -22.71
CA ALA A 912 12.01 39.52 -22.94
C ALA A 912 10.82 40.28 -23.58
N PHE A 913 9.84 39.55 -24.13
CA PHE A 913 8.61 40.09 -24.70
C PHE A 913 7.50 40.34 -23.66
N LEU A 914 7.65 39.89 -22.42
CA LEU A 914 6.74 40.25 -21.32
C LEU A 914 7.12 41.59 -20.71
N ASP A 915 6.11 42.39 -20.37
CA ASP A 915 6.31 43.61 -19.58
C ASP A 915 6.87 43.25 -18.17
N GLU A 916 7.76 44.08 -17.65
CA GLU A 916 8.50 43.78 -16.40
C GLU A 916 7.59 43.66 -15.17
N SER A 917 6.47 44.40 -15.14
CA SER A 917 5.48 44.31 -14.07
C SER A 917 4.84 42.92 -14.00
N VAL A 918 4.46 42.35 -15.15
CA VAL A 918 3.87 41.00 -15.26
C VAL A 918 4.84 39.96 -14.71
N TYR A 919 6.11 40.03 -15.11
CA TYR A 919 7.11 39.08 -14.64
C TYR A 919 7.33 39.18 -13.13
N ASN A 920 7.37 40.39 -12.58
CA ASN A 920 7.54 40.61 -11.15
C ASN A 920 6.39 40.04 -10.31
N GLU A 921 5.18 39.97 -10.86
CA GLU A 921 4.02 39.33 -10.20
C GLU A 921 4.15 37.80 -10.14
N THR A 922 4.83 37.17 -11.11
CA THR A 922 5.01 35.70 -11.14
C THR A 922 6.03 35.18 -10.10
N GLY A 923 6.88 36.06 -9.56
CA GLY A 923 7.98 35.63 -8.69
C GLY A 923 9.04 34.78 -9.40
N LYS A 924 9.67 33.86 -8.68
CA LYS A 924 10.73 33.01 -9.22
C LYS A 924 10.13 31.83 -10.00
N ILE A 925 10.45 31.72 -11.29
CA ILE A 925 10.10 30.55 -12.10
C ILE A 925 11.26 29.56 -12.13
N GLY A 926 10.97 28.28 -11.89
CA GLY A 926 11.97 27.21 -11.86
C GLY A 926 12.67 27.03 -10.51
N GLY A 927 13.31 25.87 -10.36
CA GLY A 927 13.77 25.39 -9.05
C GLY A 927 12.67 24.65 -8.30
N ILE A 928 12.87 24.47 -7.00
CA ILE A 928 12.02 23.64 -6.14
C ILE A 928 11.73 24.39 -4.84
N ASP A 929 10.47 24.40 -4.42
CA ASP A 929 10.02 25.02 -3.17
C ASP A 929 10.38 24.19 -1.92
N ASP A 930 9.90 24.62 -0.76
CA ASP A 930 10.13 23.93 0.52
C ASP A 930 9.36 22.61 0.66
N GLU A 931 8.33 22.41 -0.18
CA GLU A 931 7.56 21.16 -0.27
C GLU A 931 8.25 20.15 -1.21
N GLY A 932 9.12 20.59 -2.11
CA GLY A 932 9.78 19.71 -3.07
C GLY A 932 9.14 19.71 -4.46
N GLU A 933 8.22 20.64 -4.75
CA GLU A 933 7.56 20.82 -6.04
C GLU A 933 8.20 21.94 -6.88
N THR A 934 7.98 21.90 -8.20
CA THR A 934 8.53 22.90 -9.13
C THR A 934 7.82 24.24 -8.99
N ILE A 935 8.59 25.33 -8.88
CA ILE A 935 8.04 26.68 -8.72
C ILE A 935 7.59 27.23 -10.08
N GLY A 936 6.30 27.57 -10.20
CA GLY A 936 5.70 28.26 -11.36
C GLY A 936 5.70 27.47 -12.67
N LEU A 937 6.22 26.24 -12.70
CA LEU A 937 6.27 25.36 -13.87
C LEU A 937 5.17 24.30 -13.76
N TRP A 938 4.32 24.19 -14.79
CA TRP A 938 3.15 23.31 -14.84
C TRP A 938 2.06 23.58 -13.80
N CYS A 939 2.16 24.70 -13.09
CA CYS A 939 1.24 25.17 -12.06
C CYS A 939 0.98 26.68 -12.26
N PRO A 940 0.05 27.30 -11.49
CA PRO A 940 -0.23 28.73 -11.63
C PRO A 940 1.05 29.54 -11.40
N SER A 941 1.30 30.50 -12.30
CA SER A 941 2.53 31.30 -12.25
C SER A 941 2.56 32.34 -11.14
N GLY A 942 1.43 32.60 -10.47
CA GLY A 942 1.23 33.73 -9.57
C GLY A 942 0.56 34.94 -10.25
N HIS A 943 0.62 35.01 -11.58
CA HIS A 943 -0.16 35.95 -12.38
C HIS A 943 -1.37 35.23 -13.01
N ASP A 944 -2.51 35.91 -13.08
CA ASP A 944 -3.73 35.37 -13.67
C ASP A 944 -3.53 35.02 -15.15
N ASP A 945 -4.05 33.88 -15.57
CA ASP A 945 -4.07 33.45 -16.97
C ASP A 945 -2.70 33.35 -17.68
N LEU A 946 -1.58 33.34 -16.93
CA LEU A 946 -0.22 33.13 -17.41
C LEU A 946 0.36 31.82 -16.85
N TRP A 947 0.97 31.01 -17.72
CA TRP A 947 1.48 29.69 -17.37
C TRP A 947 2.86 29.42 -17.98
N PHE A 948 3.65 28.56 -17.33
CA PHE A 948 4.93 28.11 -17.86
C PHE A 948 4.98 26.59 -17.99
N ALA A 949 5.55 26.11 -19.09
CA ALA A 949 5.67 24.69 -19.41
C ALA A 949 7.10 24.37 -19.89
N GLY A 950 7.73 23.32 -19.36
CA GLY A 950 9.11 23.00 -19.70
C GLY A 950 9.64 21.72 -19.06
N GLY A 951 10.90 21.38 -19.39
CA GLY A 951 11.56 20.17 -18.90
C GLY A 951 11.83 19.15 -20.01
N ASP A 952 12.13 17.92 -19.58
CA ASP A 952 12.32 16.79 -20.50
C ASP A 952 10.98 16.25 -21.03
N LEU A 953 11.05 15.30 -21.97
CA LEU A 953 9.87 14.70 -22.59
C LEU A 953 8.96 13.96 -21.60
N PHE A 954 9.52 13.36 -20.55
CA PHE A 954 8.74 12.71 -19.49
C PHE A 954 7.86 13.74 -18.76
N ASN A 955 8.46 14.86 -18.32
CA ASN A 955 7.74 15.95 -17.67
C ASN A 955 6.67 16.51 -18.61
N CYS A 956 7.01 16.75 -19.87
CA CYS A 956 6.07 17.28 -20.86
C CYS A 956 4.88 16.34 -21.07
N ARG A 957 5.10 15.02 -21.15
CA ARG A 957 4.03 14.03 -21.31
C ARG A 957 3.10 14.02 -20.11
N PHE A 958 3.64 13.99 -18.90
CA PHE A 958 2.84 13.83 -17.69
C PHE A 958 2.13 15.13 -17.28
N TYR A 959 2.85 16.24 -17.18
CA TYR A 959 2.32 17.48 -16.61
C TYR A 959 1.49 18.33 -17.58
N SER A 960 1.64 18.15 -18.90
CA SER A 960 0.81 18.86 -19.88
C SER A 960 -0.68 18.63 -19.66
N ARG A 961 -1.07 17.41 -19.28
CA ARG A 961 -2.47 17.08 -18.94
C ARG A 961 -2.94 17.85 -17.72
N LEU A 962 -2.14 17.87 -16.65
CA LEU A 962 -2.47 18.59 -15.42
C LEU A 962 -2.56 20.10 -15.65
N LEU A 963 -1.67 20.67 -16.47
CA LEU A 963 -1.74 22.07 -16.86
C LEU A 963 -3.01 22.38 -17.67
N ALA A 964 -3.35 21.54 -18.65
CA ALA A 964 -4.55 21.71 -19.45
C ALA A 964 -5.84 21.66 -18.61
N LEU A 965 -5.90 20.76 -17.61
CA LEU A 965 -7.02 20.68 -16.68
C LEU A 965 -7.11 21.89 -15.74
N GLN A 966 -5.98 22.50 -15.36
CA GLN A 966 -5.97 23.75 -14.58
C GLN A 966 -6.49 24.93 -15.42
N ILE A 967 -6.04 25.05 -16.66
CA ILE A 967 -6.52 26.07 -17.61
C ILE A 967 -8.04 25.90 -17.83
N LEU A 968 -8.50 24.66 -18.00
CA LEU A 968 -9.92 24.40 -18.17
C LEU A 968 -10.73 24.82 -16.93
N ARG A 969 -10.28 24.46 -15.72
CA ARG A 969 -10.91 24.90 -14.46
C ARG A 969 -10.88 26.42 -14.24
N SER A 970 -9.91 27.14 -14.78
CA SER A 970 -9.90 28.62 -14.66
C SER A 970 -11.03 29.29 -15.43
N PHE A 971 -11.60 28.61 -16.44
CA PHE A 971 -12.81 29.09 -17.11
C PHE A 971 -14.08 28.90 -16.27
N GLU A 972 -14.14 27.92 -15.36
CA GLU A 972 -15.31 27.65 -14.51
C GLU A 972 -15.41 28.56 -13.28
N ARG A 973 -14.26 29.06 -12.78
CA ARG A 973 -14.18 29.87 -11.55
C ARG A 973 -14.53 31.34 -11.73
N GLN A 974 -14.83 31.77 -12.96
CA GLN A 974 -15.01 33.17 -13.36
C GLN A 974 -16.34 33.33 -14.08
#